data_AF-A0A8H6NRW9-F1
#
_entry.id   AF-A0A8H6NRW9-F1
#
_cell.length_a   1.000
_cell.length_b   1.000
_cell.length_c   1.000
_cell.angle_alpha   90.00
_cell.angle_beta   90.00
_cell.angle_gamma   90.00
#
_symmetry.space_group_name_H-M   'P 1'
#
loop_
_entity.id
_entity.type
_entity.pdbx_description
1 polymer ?
#
loop_
_entity_poly.entity_id
_entity_poly.type
_entity_poly.pdbx_seq_one_letter_code
_entity_poly.pdbx_strand_id
1 'polypeptide(L)'
;MRTSLRSRVKQESGFGKGPLTASSGRSLRISNQPSSTTDATLSRMSSSSPSELTATPSSSRLSSEAASEIAPEIVVWTEDMELDDPSQDEVEDDDDDELSSVPESDDDISMADDAPPDTLQILPHDAPHDAFESPMTNLSDQDQSELSSVPSSISSRATTPVDFGGHKEPSVLSAEPLAEASAETSAEASAEASAEAPVEAPAEAPAEAPAEAPAEAPAEAPAEAPAEAPAEAPAEASAEALVDTPAEALVDTPAEALVDTPAPAPVEAQAEASAEVSAKAPTEALTEAPTEAPRTEAPRTEAPRTEAPTKEAPATKDALTEPRAASSAEPLAELSTVPSTVPSTATPIRETVRRSFKIKPKSSIPSQISNHEYARQCIEAAESSRLNPYALHQEEYQLLRGHISHVQVTTYLNIRNGILRLWYSNPRVAVTRNEAVGCANARWFDVASVCYDWLLRQGYINFGCVEFPATKTQQGQDQETASEAPPRRRRIVVIGAGMSGLGCARHIDGLIRQYEEQFHALGEALPEVIVLEGRGRIGGRLYSREFKSKPTTPLLDFVGERYTAEMGGMIITGFERGNPMNVLVRGQLCLPYRALRADTTIYDSNGKPVDHDRDLLVESLYNDCLDRVSEFKFKSQPSKLIQGNRDLINEGRDAVSDGHKTISQAEEAAAALPHAPSVSEQNVPERVNLVPVSSDKLTGRVHTQPGTPGLLTASEKAKVLGWTLKDSVNDTNLDLLEAAETPRATLGSVFDEAITQYRNIVDLTAQDHRLLNWHVANLEYSNATNLHNLSLGGWDIDAGNEWEGKHTMIVGGYQSVPRGLLHCPTPLDVRIKSAVKKITYETQQRGRATVECEDGTTFDADYVVSTIPLGVLKQNKIEFDPPLPDWKTQAITRIGYGVLNKVVLVYDQPFWDTERHIFGVLRDATNRHSLNQSDYRTQRGRMFQWFNVTQTTGLPCLVALMAGDAGFDTEYHSNDALVAEATQVLRSVFGSKVPYPVESIVTRWAADRFARGSYSSAGPDMLPEDYDTMSRPIGNLFFAGEHTIGTHPATVHGAYLSGLRAASEVIESILGPIDIPTPLVLPRENVSNKRKEMEEPKDPEKAHLEAYEVALWEHIKSKIGERPVRPAKIVVNPYLLYSKAFFEVARKKCEEERAGKKKPAPNEVRVMTSKMWKAATPEEKKPFEEQAVQQKAAYAEAVEQYEEKSAKWDQDYIGLLAAYQKEHPYIPLDESKAHRLSQRESSASKHRRTKQVSYAESDDSDMGL
;
A
#
# COMPACT_ATOMS: atom_id res chain seq x y z
N MET A 1 -17.24 30.70 2.48
CA MET A 1 -18.45 31.51 2.28
C MET A 1 -19.07 31.16 0.94
N ARG A 2 -20.40 31.08 0.85
CA ARG A 2 -21.18 31.09 -0.40
C ARG A 2 -22.19 32.23 -0.28
N THR A 3 -22.25 33.13 -1.25
CA THR A 3 -23.39 34.02 -1.45
C THR A 3 -23.54 34.29 -2.94
N SER A 4 -24.74 34.11 -3.47
CA SER A 4 -25.07 34.36 -4.87
C SER A 4 -25.64 35.77 -5.02
N LEU A 5 -25.27 36.46 -6.08
CA LEU A 5 -26.03 37.59 -6.61
C LEU A 5 -26.04 37.51 -8.14
N ARG A 6 -27.24 37.62 -8.72
CA ARG A 6 -27.50 37.50 -10.16
C ARG A 6 -28.52 38.56 -10.56
N SER A 7 -28.61 38.84 -11.87
CA SER A 7 -29.52 39.81 -12.49
C SER A 7 -29.14 41.29 -12.24
N ARG A 8 -29.51 42.27 -13.09
CA ARG A 8 -29.62 42.41 -14.57
C ARG A 8 -30.04 43.87 -14.85
N VAL A 9 -29.93 44.32 -16.11
CA VAL A 9 -30.34 45.61 -16.75
C VAL A 9 -29.08 46.24 -17.39
N LYS A 10 -28.92 46.34 -18.73
CA LYS A 10 -29.64 47.17 -19.76
C LYS A 10 -29.55 48.68 -19.42
N GLN A 11 -29.51 49.66 -20.31
CA GLN A 11 -29.62 49.80 -21.76
C GLN A 11 -28.75 51.04 -22.13
N GLU A 12 -28.19 51.26 -23.33
CA GLU A 12 -28.77 51.91 -24.53
C GLU A 12 -27.63 52.10 -25.56
N SER A 13 -27.82 51.77 -26.85
CA SER A 13 -28.20 52.64 -27.99
C SER A 13 -27.03 53.45 -28.64
N GLY A 14 -26.94 53.59 -29.98
CA GLY A 14 -27.74 52.94 -31.04
C GLY A 14 -27.44 53.44 -32.47
N PHE A 15 -28.17 52.86 -33.44
CA PHE A 15 -28.41 53.32 -34.83
C PHE A 15 -27.25 53.51 -35.84
N GLY A 16 -27.29 52.73 -36.93
CA GLY A 16 -26.55 52.97 -38.19
C GLY A 16 -27.12 52.13 -39.35
N LYS A 17 -27.68 52.78 -40.38
CA LYS A 17 -28.41 52.12 -41.50
C LYS A 17 -27.46 51.51 -42.55
N GLY A 18 -27.91 50.48 -43.27
CA GLY A 18 -27.29 49.97 -44.51
C GLY A 18 -27.55 50.87 -45.75
N PRO A 19 -27.47 50.37 -47.01
CA PRO A 19 -27.58 48.96 -47.43
C PRO A 19 -26.75 48.52 -48.69
N LEU A 20 -27.10 47.34 -49.25
CA LEU A 20 -26.98 46.89 -50.67
C LEU A 20 -25.60 46.59 -51.33
N THR A 21 -25.41 45.28 -51.60
CA THR A 21 -24.98 44.63 -52.89
C THR A 21 -23.55 44.74 -53.48
N ALA A 22 -22.91 43.55 -53.50
CA ALA A 22 -22.51 42.79 -54.70
C ALA A 22 -21.09 42.88 -55.32
N SER A 23 -20.75 41.80 -56.04
CA SER A 23 -19.53 41.49 -56.82
C SER A 23 -18.26 41.26 -55.95
N SER A 24 -17.44 40.21 -56.14
CA SER A 24 -16.80 39.67 -57.36
C SER A 24 -15.89 40.70 -58.04
N GLY A 25 -14.60 40.47 -58.28
CA GLY A 25 -13.82 39.23 -58.13
C GLY A 25 -12.91 39.03 -59.35
N ARG A 26 -11.70 38.51 -59.11
CA ARG A 26 -10.64 38.18 -60.08
C ARG A 26 -10.00 39.34 -60.87
N SER A 27 -8.69 39.16 -61.07
CA SER A 27 -7.93 39.81 -62.13
C SER A 27 -8.33 39.27 -63.52
N LEU A 28 -8.34 40.16 -64.51
CA LEU A 28 -8.31 39.87 -65.96
C LEU A 28 -6.92 40.32 -66.43
N ARG A 29 -6.21 39.67 -67.37
CA ARG A 29 -6.56 38.97 -68.63
C ARG A 29 -5.26 38.20 -69.05
N ILE A 30 -5.16 37.19 -69.93
CA ILE A 30 -5.82 36.86 -71.21
C ILE A 30 -5.94 35.32 -71.37
N SER A 31 -6.87 34.89 -72.21
CA SER A 31 -7.25 33.54 -72.67
C SER A 31 -6.11 32.70 -73.32
N ASN A 32 -6.20 31.38 -73.57
CA ASN A 32 -7.27 30.53 -74.16
C ASN A 32 -7.28 29.11 -73.51
N GLN A 33 -8.42 28.44 -73.20
CA GLN A 33 -9.47 27.81 -74.07
C GLN A 33 -9.11 26.34 -74.50
N PRO A 34 -10.08 25.39 -74.66
CA PRO A 34 -10.38 24.43 -73.58
C PRO A 34 -10.79 22.98 -73.99
N SER A 35 -11.16 22.17 -72.98
CA SER A 35 -12.24 21.14 -73.01
C SER A 35 -12.04 19.79 -73.75
N SER A 36 -13.03 18.89 -73.60
CA SER A 36 -13.15 17.48 -74.08
C SER A 36 -12.15 16.48 -73.46
N THR A 37 -12.50 15.28 -72.98
CA THR A 37 -13.47 14.20 -73.32
C THR A 37 -13.06 13.29 -74.48
N THR A 38 -12.86 12.01 -74.12
CA THR A 38 -13.14 10.77 -74.88
C THR A 38 -12.37 10.43 -76.17
N ASP A 39 -11.80 9.21 -76.12
CA ASP A 39 -11.79 8.16 -77.17
C ASP A 39 -10.65 8.09 -78.21
N ALA A 40 -10.54 6.89 -78.81
CA ALA A 40 -9.88 6.50 -80.06
C ALA A 40 -8.32 6.52 -80.10
N THR A 41 -7.60 5.57 -80.74
CA THR A 41 -7.99 4.33 -81.48
C THR A 41 -6.77 3.37 -81.61
N LEU A 42 -6.95 2.24 -82.34
CA LEU A 42 -5.95 1.24 -82.76
C LEU A 42 -5.61 0.19 -81.67
N SER A 43 -6.18 -1.02 -81.61
CA SER A 43 -6.70 -1.99 -82.61
C SER A 43 -5.66 -2.95 -83.20
N ARG A 44 -5.75 -4.21 -82.72
CA ARG A 44 -5.33 -5.49 -83.34
C ARG A 44 -3.83 -5.81 -83.48
N MET A 45 -3.56 -7.12 -83.35
CA MET A 45 -2.37 -7.88 -83.77
C MET A 45 -1.06 -7.58 -82.99
N SER A 46 -0.11 -8.51 -82.84
CA SER A 46 -0.18 -9.99 -82.81
C SER A 46 1.18 -10.58 -82.38
N SER A 47 1.17 -11.63 -81.54
CA SER A 47 2.15 -12.74 -81.49
C SER A 47 3.67 -12.48 -81.59
N SER A 48 4.40 -12.67 -80.48
CA SER A 48 5.71 -13.37 -80.49
C SER A 48 6.13 -13.86 -79.09
N SER A 49 6.25 -15.18 -78.93
CA SER A 49 7.03 -15.86 -77.85
C SER A 49 8.44 -16.21 -78.41
N PRO A 50 9.41 -16.81 -77.68
CA PRO A 50 9.34 -18.08 -76.89
C PRO A 50 9.66 -17.87 -75.38
N SER A 51 9.44 -18.77 -74.41
CA SER A 51 9.60 -20.25 -74.29
C SER A 51 11.07 -20.68 -74.12
N GLU A 52 11.43 -21.39 -73.05
CA GLU A 52 11.39 -22.85 -72.84
C GLU A 52 11.74 -23.17 -71.36
N LEU A 53 11.35 -24.23 -70.63
CA LEU A 53 10.53 -25.47 -70.76
C LEU A 53 9.79 -25.67 -69.39
N THR A 54 8.81 -26.55 -69.09
CA THR A 54 7.83 -27.45 -69.75
C THR A 54 6.72 -27.71 -68.69
N ALA A 55 5.42 -27.66 -68.97
CA ALA A 55 4.55 -28.68 -69.61
C ALA A 55 4.29 -29.94 -68.73
N THR A 56 3.15 -30.16 -68.05
CA THR A 56 1.68 -30.27 -68.40
C THR A 56 1.24 -31.70 -68.82
N PRO A 57 -0.08 -32.05 -68.93
CA PRO A 57 -1.37 -31.36 -68.63
C PRO A 57 -2.13 -32.05 -67.45
N SER A 58 -3.45 -32.30 -67.31
CA SER A 58 -4.76 -32.17 -68.06
C SER A 58 -5.94 -32.54 -67.10
N SER A 59 -7.23 -32.16 -67.26
CA SER A 59 -7.90 -31.06 -67.99
C SER A 59 -9.44 -31.01 -67.72
N SER A 60 -10.08 -29.88 -68.05
CA SER A 60 -11.44 -29.71 -68.64
C SER A 60 -12.78 -30.04 -67.91
N ARG A 61 -13.47 -28.97 -67.48
CA ARG A 61 -14.87 -28.52 -67.81
C ARG A 61 -16.08 -29.50 -67.76
N LEU A 62 -17.13 -29.10 -67.01
CA LEU A 62 -18.46 -28.68 -67.56
C LEU A 62 -19.39 -28.04 -66.49
N SER A 63 -20.39 -27.29 -66.95
CA SER A 63 -21.52 -26.60 -66.26
C SER A 63 -22.60 -27.57 -65.73
N SER A 64 -23.54 -27.26 -64.80
CA SER A 64 -23.87 -26.12 -63.90
C SER A 64 -25.00 -26.59 -62.91
N GLU A 65 -25.86 -25.85 -62.17
CA GLU A 65 -26.26 -24.42 -62.05
C GLU A 65 -27.07 -24.12 -60.75
N ALA A 66 -27.27 -22.82 -60.42
CA ALA A 66 -28.30 -22.17 -59.56
C ALA A 66 -28.65 -22.60 -58.11
N ALA A 67 -28.53 -21.64 -57.17
CA ALA A 67 -29.24 -21.44 -55.87
C ALA A 67 -29.05 -22.49 -54.72
N SER A 68 -29.04 -22.13 -53.43
CA SER A 68 -28.89 -20.82 -52.72
C SER A 68 -28.55 -21.03 -51.22
N GLU A 69 -27.69 -20.16 -50.65
CA GLU A 69 -27.80 -19.42 -49.36
C GLU A 69 -28.76 -19.89 -48.24
N ILE A 70 -28.50 -19.76 -46.92
CA ILE A 70 -27.64 -18.83 -46.12
C ILE A 70 -26.93 -19.59 -44.95
N ALA A 71 -25.82 -19.06 -44.42
CA ALA A 71 -25.21 -19.43 -43.13
C ALA A 71 -25.11 -18.21 -42.17
N PRO A 72 -25.11 -18.38 -40.83
CA PRO A 72 -25.19 -17.26 -39.88
C PRO A 72 -23.84 -16.53 -39.65
N GLU A 73 -23.91 -15.22 -39.40
CA GLU A 73 -22.74 -14.33 -39.29
C GLU A 73 -22.17 -14.13 -37.87
N ILE A 74 -20.98 -13.54 -37.83
CA ILE A 74 -20.23 -13.15 -36.63
C ILE A 74 -20.43 -11.65 -36.39
N VAL A 75 -20.93 -11.25 -35.22
CA VAL A 75 -21.14 -9.83 -34.89
C VAL A 75 -19.89 -9.22 -34.25
N VAL A 76 -19.28 -8.28 -34.95
CA VAL A 76 -18.31 -7.31 -34.41
C VAL A 76 -19.06 -6.03 -34.05
N TRP A 77 -18.75 -5.43 -32.91
CA TRP A 77 -19.33 -4.14 -32.49
C TRP A 77 -18.36 -3.00 -32.78
N THR A 78 -18.68 -2.16 -33.76
CA THR A 78 -18.05 -0.84 -33.96
C THR A 78 -18.85 0.23 -33.22
N GLU A 79 -18.15 1.27 -32.77
CA GLU A 79 -18.75 2.49 -32.23
C GLU A 79 -18.67 3.56 -33.31
N ASP A 80 -19.81 4.04 -33.81
CA ASP A 80 -19.88 5.23 -34.67
C ASP A 80 -20.82 6.26 -34.04
N MET A 81 -20.43 7.54 -34.12
CA MET A 81 -21.21 8.69 -33.70
C MET A 81 -21.75 9.40 -34.95
N GLU A 82 -23.04 9.67 -35.00
CA GLU A 82 -23.60 10.65 -35.93
C GLU A 82 -24.07 11.88 -35.15
N LEU A 83 -23.80 13.05 -35.74
CA LEU A 83 -24.19 14.39 -35.28
C LEU A 83 -25.06 14.97 -36.39
N ASP A 84 -26.29 15.39 -36.09
CA ASP A 84 -27.11 16.11 -37.06
C ASP A 84 -28.06 17.13 -36.41
N ASP A 85 -28.03 18.35 -36.94
CA ASP A 85 -28.88 19.53 -36.73
C ASP A 85 -28.39 20.63 -37.72
N PRO A 86 -29.19 21.56 -38.27
CA PRO A 86 -30.65 21.76 -38.17
C PRO A 86 -31.39 21.81 -39.54
N SER A 87 -32.73 21.83 -39.55
CA SER A 87 -33.53 22.96 -40.12
C SER A 87 -35.06 22.76 -40.21
N GLN A 88 -35.80 23.80 -39.81
CA GLN A 88 -37.06 24.38 -40.36
C GLN A 88 -38.31 23.52 -40.63
N ASP A 89 -39.41 23.81 -39.91
CA ASP A 89 -40.65 24.54 -40.37
C ASP A 89 -41.58 24.74 -39.13
N GLU A 90 -42.10 25.94 -38.82
CA GLU A 90 -43.43 26.53 -39.13
C GLU A 90 -44.67 25.76 -38.57
N VAL A 91 -45.78 26.34 -38.05
CA VAL A 91 -46.23 27.70 -37.58
C VAL A 91 -47.54 27.51 -36.74
N GLU A 92 -48.19 28.57 -36.23
CA GLU A 92 -49.44 28.64 -35.40
C GLU A 92 -49.22 28.30 -33.89
N ASP A 93 -49.56 29.08 -32.85
CA ASP A 93 -50.38 30.29 -32.53
C ASP A 93 -51.61 30.00 -31.62
N ASP A 94 -52.03 31.01 -30.86
CA ASP A 94 -53.20 31.13 -29.94
C ASP A 94 -53.24 30.19 -28.68
N ASP A 95 -53.69 30.59 -27.47
CA ASP A 95 -53.82 31.91 -26.80
C ASP A 95 -54.13 31.69 -25.27
N ASP A 96 -53.93 32.74 -24.44
CA ASP A 96 -54.70 33.14 -23.23
C ASP A 96 -55.01 32.18 -22.02
N ASP A 97 -55.05 32.62 -20.74
CA ASP A 97 -54.59 33.87 -20.06
C ASP A 97 -54.61 33.70 -18.50
N GLU A 98 -54.15 34.73 -17.77
CA GLU A 98 -54.36 35.11 -16.34
C GLU A 98 -53.86 34.14 -15.21
N LEU A 99 -53.01 34.52 -14.24
CA LEU A 99 -53.05 35.59 -13.19
C LEU A 99 -54.00 35.25 -11.99
N SER A 100 -53.67 35.51 -10.71
CA SER A 100 -52.50 36.14 -10.04
C SER A 100 -52.40 35.79 -8.53
N SER A 101 -51.35 36.27 -7.84
CA SER A 101 -51.30 36.74 -6.41
C SER A 101 -51.76 35.79 -5.26
N VAL A 102 -50.99 35.37 -4.23
CA VAL A 102 -49.96 36.01 -3.35
C VAL A 102 -50.53 37.21 -2.55
N PRO A 103 -50.36 37.37 -1.20
CA PRO A 103 -49.43 36.72 -0.24
C PRO A 103 -50.07 36.19 1.10
N GLU A 104 -49.20 35.72 2.02
CA GLU A 104 -49.10 35.91 3.52
C GLU A 104 -50.38 36.23 4.36
N SER A 105 -50.55 35.84 5.64
CA SER A 105 -49.58 35.72 6.76
C SER A 105 -50.12 34.92 8.00
N ASP A 106 -49.22 34.20 8.68
CA ASP A 106 -48.96 34.12 10.15
C ASP A 106 -50.03 33.77 11.25
N ASP A 107 -49.50 33.17 12.33
CA ASP A 107 -49.92 33.10 13.76
C ASP A 107 -51.23 32.37 14.21
N ASP A 108 -51.35 31.72 15.39
CA ASP A 108 -50.40 31.05 16.32
C ASP A 108 -51.19 30.26 17.44
N ILE A 109 -50.49 29.53 18.34
CA ILE A 109 -50.83 29.26 19.76
C ILE A 109 -51.85 28.14 20.16
N SER A 110 -51.27 27.00 20.62
CA SER A 110 -51.55 26.25 21.89
C SER A 110 -52.64 25.14 22.04
N MET A 111 -52.19 24.02 22.66
CA MET A 111 -52.65 23.32 23.90
C MET A 111 -54.16 23.08 24.20
N ALA A 112 -54.60 21.97 24.83
CA ALA A 112 -54.00 20.67 25.20
C ALA A 112 -55.09 19.68 25.75
N ASP A 113 -54.63 18.48 26.14
CA ASP A 113 -55.15 17.58 27.21
C ASP A 113 -56.36 16.61 27.04
N ASP A 114 -56.10 15.41 27.62
CA ASP A 114 -56.95 14.47 28.37
C ASP A 114 -57.92 13.43 27.74
N ALA A 115 -58.08 12.35 28.53
CA ALA A 115 -58.87 11.12 28.30
C ALA A 115 -59.17 10.44 29.67
N PRO A 116 -59.72 9.20 29.74
CA PRO A 116 -60.98 8.64 29.24
C PRO A 116 -61.93 8.32 30.45
N PRO A 117 -62.40 7.08 30.72
CA PRO A 117 -63.31 6.16 29.97
C PRO A 117 -64.67 5.90 30.68
N ASP A 118 -65.65 5.22 30.04
CA ASP A 118 -66.49 4.13 30.64
C ASP A 118 -67.41 3.40 29.58
N THR A 119 -68.41 2.60 30.02
CA THR A 119 -69.06 1.47 29.28
C THR A 119 -70.62 1.42 29.47
N LEU A 120 -71.52 0.45 29.17
CA LEU A 120 -71.54 -1.00 28.77
C LEU A 120 -72.98 -1.46 28.26
N GLN A 121 -73.15 -2.74 27.86
CA GLN A 121 -74.35 -3.66 27.93
C GLN A 121 -75.53 -3.77 26.87
N ILE A 122 -75.66 -5.00 26.29
CA ILE A 122 -76.82 -5.98 26.25
C ILE A 122 -78.01 -5.98 25.20
N LEU A 123 -78.16 -7.17 24.53
CA LEU A 123 -79.26 -8.06 23.96
C LEU A 123 -80.79 -7.70 24.03
N PRO A 124 -81.81 -8.41 23.39
CA PRO A 124 -81.91 -9.87 23.02
C PRO A 124 -82.80 -10.40 21.80
N HIS A 125 -82.72 -11.75 21.54
CA HIS A 125 -83.67 -12.81 20.99
C HIS A 125 -84.83 -12.52 19.98
N ASP A 126 -85.30 -13.41 19.07
CA ASP A 126 -85.62 -14.87 19.19
C ASP A 126 -85.82 -15.66 17.83
N ALA A 127 -86.13 -16.99 17.83
CA ALA A 127 -86.12 -17.92 16.65
C ALA A 127 -87.30 -18.94 16.50
N PRO A 128 -87.63 -19.48 15.27
CA PRO A 128 -87.94 -20.94 15.12
C PRO A 128 -87.80 -21.64 13.70
N HIS A 129 -87.53 -22.97 13.70
CA HIS A 129 -88.01 -24.12 12.83
C HIS A 129 -87.98 -24.11 11.26
N ASP A 130 -87.82 -25.23 10.49
CA ASP A 130 -88.04 -26.69 10.75
C ASP A 130 -87.36 -27.72 9.77
N ALA A 131 -87.34 -29.02 10.14
CA ALA A 131 -87.42 -30.29 9.34
C ALA A 131 -86.31 -30.91 8.38
N PHE A 132 -85.64 -31.98 8.88
CA PHE A 132 -85.54 -33.40 8.39
C PHE A 132 -84.55 -34.02 7.32
N GLU A 133 -84.10 -35.25 7.68
CA GLU A 133 -83.50 -36.44 6.97
C GLU A 133 -82.01 -36.50 6.53
N SER A 134 -81.48 -37.74 6.44
CA SER A 134 -80.04 -38.15 6.35
C SER A 134 -79.94 -39.48 5.54
N PRO A 135 -78.98 -40.47 5.62
CA PRO A 135 -77.83 -40.71 6.54
C PRO A 135 -76.52 -41.32 5.90
N MET A 136 -75.59 -41.79 6.77
CA MET A 136 -74.54 -42.84 6.56
C MET A 136 -73.29 -42.55 5.69
N THR A 137 -72.16 -43.29 5.80
CA THR A 137 -71.24 -43.61 6.94
C THR A 137 -70.02 -44.43 6.45
N ASN A 138 -68.87 -44.29 7.14
CA ASN A 138 -67.81 -45.30 7.38
C ASN A 138 -66.81 -45.79 6.30
N LEU A 139 -65.55 -45.91 6.76
CA LEU A 139 -64.55 -46.98 6.59
C LEU A 139 -63.71 -47.20 5.30
N SER A 140 -62.38 -47.13 5.53
CA SER A 140 -61.27 -48.05 5.11
C SER A 140 -60.96 -48.40 3.64
N ASP A 141 -59.77 -47.99 3.23
CA ASP A 141 -58.63 -48.79 2.70
C ASP A 141 -58.74 -49.83 1.55
N GLN A 142 -57.62 -49.82 0.81
CA GLN A 142 -56.94 -50.91 0.07
C GLN A 142 -57.30 -51.30 -1.39
N ASP A 143 -56.24 -51.16 -2.20
CA ASP A 143 -55.72 -52.04 -3.26
C ASP A 143 -56.35 -52.17 -4.67
N GLN A 144 -55.52 -51.72 -5.64
CA GLN A 144 -55.09 -52.42 -6.86
C GLN A 144 -56.11 -52.94 -7.89
N SER A 145 -56.03 -52.39 -9.11
CA SER A 145 -55.78 -53.22 -10.30
C SER A 145 -55.04 -52.41 -11.39
N GLU A 146 -54.12 -53.06 -12.11
CA GLU A 146 -53.41 -52.48 -13.26
C GLU A 146 -54.06 -52.82 -14.62
N LEU A 147 -53.39 -52.42 -15.70
CA LEU A 147 -53.50 -52.93 -17.09
C LEU A 147 -54.74 -52.46 -17.91
N SER A 148 -54.60 -52.09 -19.20
CA SER A 148 -53.38 -51.93 -20.03
C SER A 148 -53.66 -51.13 -21.31
N SER A 149 -52.62 -50.50 -21.88
CA SER A 149 -52.39 -50.51 -23.34
C SER A 149 -50.98 -49.99 -23.71
N VAL A 150 -50.13 -50.90 -24.18
CA VAL A 150 -48.92 -50.65 -25.00
C VAL A 150 -49.10 -51.48 -26.29
N PRO A 151 -48.41 -51.21 -27.43
CA PRO A 151 -47.02 -51.68 -27.57
C PRO A 151 -46.08 -50.92 -28.55
N SER A 152 -44.82 -50.78 -28.14
CA SER A 152 -43.55 -50.94 -28.91
C SER A 152 -43.41 -50.63 -30.43
N SER A 153 -42.25 -50.05 -30.83
CA SER A 153 -41.08 -50.82 -31.35
C SER A 153 -40.13 -50.10 -32.36
N ILE A 154 -38.85 -50.55 -32.37
CA ILE A 154 -37.93 -50.72 -33.54
C ILE A 154 -37.18 -49.51 -34.21
N SER A 155 -35.86 -49.46 -33.90
CA SER A 155 -34.66 -49.46 -34.79
C SER A 155 -34.31 -48.36 -35.82
N SER A 156 -33.12 -47.74 -35.64
CA SER A 156 -31.91 -47.84 -36.52
C SER A 156 -30.74 -47.08 -35.87
N ARG A 157 -29.43 -47.41 -35.91
CA ARG A 157 -28.52 -48.35 -36.63
C ARG A 157 -27.78 -47.81 -37.87
N ALA A 158 -26.55 -47.28 -37.68
CA ALA A 158 -25.34 -47.44 -38.53
C ALA A 158 -24.17 -46.52 -38.06
N THR A 159 -22.86 -46.75 -38.23
CA THR A 159 -21.99 -47.99 -38.28
C THR A 159 -20.53 -47.59 -37.93
N THR A 160 -19.72 -48.55 -37.46
CA THR A 160 -18.24 -48.56 -37.23
C THR A 160 -17.43 -48.62 -38.55
N PRO A 161 -16.07 -48.84 -38.66
CA PRO A 161 -14.99 -49.35 -37.76
C PRO A 161 -13.73 -48.43 -37.71
N VAL A 162 -12.52 -48.75 -37.18
CA VAL A 162 -11.69 -49.97 -36.94
C VAL A 162 -10.86 -49.71 -35.65
N ASP A 163 -10.69 -50.56 -34.62
CA ASP A 163 -10.37 -52.02 -34.46
C ASP A 163 -8.84 -52.35 -34.42
N PHE A 164 -8.47 -53.51 -33.84
CA PHE A 164 -7.23 -53.90 -33.12
C PHE A 164 -7.24 -53.42 -31.64
N GLY A 165 -7.24 -54.26 -30.60
CA GLY A 165 -6.95 -55.70 -30.46
C GLY A 165 -5.51 -55.93 -29.97
N GLY A 166 -5.20 -56.72 -28.93
CA GLY A 166 -6.01 -57.53 -28.00
C GLY A 166 -5.08 -58.45 -27.17
N HIS A 167 -5.63 -59.35 -26.33
CA HIS A 167 -4.91 -60.34 -25.49
C HIS A 167 -4.10 -59.77 -24.28
N LYS A 168 -3.85 -60.50 -23.17
CA LYS A 168 -4.39 -61.78 -22.66
C LYS A 168 -4.16 -61.92 -21.14
N GLU A 169 -5.09 -62.59 -20.46
CA GLU A 169 -4.90 -63.28 -19.17
C GLU A 169 -4.08 -64.59 -19.38
N PRO A 170 -3.52 -65.28 -18.34
CA PRO A 170 -4.37 -66.07 -17.41
C PRO A 170 -3.82 -66.48 -16.00
N SER A 171 -4.73 -66.62 -15.01
CA SER A 171 -4.79 -67.74 -14.01
C SER A 171 -3.67 -67.92 -12.94
N VAL A 172 -3.75 -68.76 -11.87
CA VAL A 172 -4.71 -69.81 -11.42
C VAL A 172 -4.77 -69.89 -9.86
N LEU A 173 -5.85 -70.48 -9.30
CA LEU A 173 -6.02 -71.17 -7.97
C LEU A 173 -6.71 -70.39 -6.82
N SER A 174 -7.55 -71.00 -5.93
CA SER A 174 -8.62 -72.03 -6.08
C SER A 174 -9.32 -72.35 -4.73
N ALA A 175 -10.61 -72.71 -4.78
CA ALA A 175 -11.41 -73.53 -3.83
C ALA A 175 -12.24 -72.86 -2.69
N GLU A 176 -13.49 -73.33 -2.60
CA GLU A 176 -14.46 -73.30 -1.47
C GLU A 176 -14.72 -74.80 -1.06
N PRO A 177 -15.78 -75.24 -0.30
CA PRO A 177 -16.86 -74.56 0.44
C PRO A 177 -17.25 -75.20 1.83
N LEU A 178 -18.37 -74.75 2.42
CA LEU A 178 -19.21 -75.39 3.50
C LEU A 178 -18.59 -75.50 4.93
N ALA A 179 -19.34 -75.82 6.02
CA ALA A 179 -20.70 -75.46 6.50
C ALA A 179 -20.91 -76.05 7.94
N GLU A 180 -22.09 -75.81 8.55
CA GLU A 180 -22.62 -76.30 9.88
C GLU A 180 -22.32 -75.46 11.15
N ALA A 181 -23.06 -75.55 12.27
CA ALA A 181 -24.52 -75.57 12.55
C ALA A 181 -24.78 -75.86 14.06
N SER A 182 -25.79 -75.24 14.70
CA SER A 182 -26.47 -75.72 15.95
C SER A 182 -27.70 -74.86 16.32
N ALA A 183 -28.71 -75.47 16.97
CA ALA A 183 -29.90 -74.84 17.60
C ALA A 183 -29.89 -75.10 19.14
N GLU A 184 -30.77 -74.60 20.03
CA GLU A 184 -32.23 -74.80 20.26
C GLU A 184 -32.66 -73.92 21.50
N THR A 185 -33.90 -73.61 21.95
CA THR A 185 -35.32 -73.68 21.50
C THR A 185 -36.23 -72.89 22.50
N SER A 186 -37.45 -72.50 22.10
CA SER A 186 -38.64 -72.12 22.95
C SER A 186 -38.60 -70.78 23.73
N ALA A 187 -39.57 -69.84 23.76
CA ALA A 187 -41.07 -69.77 23.69
C ALA A 187 -41.71 -69.41 25.08
N GLU A 188 -42.93 -68.85 25.28
CA GLU A 188 -44.16 -68.79 24.46
C GLU A 188 -44.86 -67.38 24.36
N ALA A 189 -45.73 -66.96 25.30
CA ALA A 189 -46.75 -65.86 25.17
C ALA A 189 -46.90 -65.00 26.48
N SER A 190 -47.72 -63.95 26.65
CA SER A 190 -48.97 -63.40 26.04
C SER A 190 -49.02 -61.84 26.17
N ALA A 191 -49.82 -61.05 25.42
CA ALA A 191 -51.22 -60.58 25.66
C ALA A 191 -51.57 -60.21 27.13
N GLU A 192 -52.37 -59.17 27.48
CA GLU A 192 -53.41 -58.39 26.76
C GLU A 192 -53.33 -56.84 27.04
N ALA A 193 -54.41 -56.08 26.81
CA ALA A 193 -54.51 -54.60 26.92
C ALA A 193 -55.78 -54.15 27.71
N SER A 194 -55.84 -52.89 28.20
CA SER A 194 -57.03 -51.98 28.15
C SER A 194 -57.00 -50.85 29.22
N ALA A 195 -57.29 -49.61 28.76
CA ALA A 195 -58.09 -48.54 29.41
C ALA A 195 -57.70 -48.02 30.83
N GLU A 196 -58.17 -46.89 31.38
CA GLU A 196 -59.11 -45.82 30.94
C GLU A 196 -58.48 -44.40 31.19
N ALA A 197 -59.20 -43.34 30.82
CA ALA A 197 -59.01 -41.94 31.24
C ALA A 197 -60.40 -41.37 31.64
N PRO A 198 -60.58 -40.10 32.07
CA PRO A 198 -59.65 -39.03 32.48
C PRO A 198 -59.98 -38.53 33.92
N VAL A 199 -59.64 -37.28 34.29
CA VAL A 199 -60.56 -36.27 34.88
C VAL A 199 -59.84 -34.94 35.22
N GLU A 200 -60.45 -33.83 34.77
CA GLU A 200 -60.46 -32.42 35.23
C GLU A 200 -59.24 -31.71 35.86
N ALA A 201 -59.00 -30.48 35.37
CA ALA A 201 -58.49 -29.34 36.16
C ALA A 201 -59.69 -28.47 36.62
N PRO A 202 -59.54 -27.56 37.61
CA PRO A 202 -59.31 -26.16 37.20
C PRO A 202 -58.55 -25.22 38.19
N ALA A 203 -57.86 -24.24 37.59
CA ALA A 203 -57.86 -22.79 37.89
C ALA A 203 -57.42 -22.16 39.23
N GLU A 204 -57.16 -20.84 39.09
CA GLU A 204 -57.07 -19.73 40.05
C GLU A 204 -55.79 -19.47 40.87
N ALA A 205 -55.34 -18.21 40.78
CA ALA A 205 -54.52 -17.47 41.75
C ALA A 205 -55.40 -16.32 42.30
N PRO A 206 -55.06 -15.66 43.43
CA PRO A 206 -54.38 -14.37 43.26
C PRO A 206 -53.47 -13.86 44.42
N ALA A 207 -52.50 -13.02 44.03
CA ALA A 207 -52.12 -11.70 44.59
C ALA A 207 -51.64 -11.46 46.05
N GLU A 208 -50.93 -10.31 46.14
CA GLU A 208 -50.62 -9.42 47.28
C GLU A 208 -49.44 -9.73 48.23
N ALA A 209 -48.85 -8.64 48.72
CA ALA A 209 -47.76 -8.53 49.68
C ALA A 209 -48.10 -7.44 50.73
N PRO A 210 -47.36 -7.35 51.84
CA PRO A 210 -46.76 -6.04 52.14
C PRO A 210 -45.34 -6.12 52.75
N ALA A 211 -44.77 -4.96 53.05
CA ALA A 211 -43.41 -4.76 53.55
C ALA A 211 -43.31 -4.65 55.08
N GLU A 212 -42.09 -4.70 55.62
CA GLU A 212 -41.55 -3.63 56.47
C GLU A 212 -40.02 -3.77 56.71
N ALA A 213 -39.39 -2.70 57.22
CA ALA A 213 -37.99 -2.66 57.64
C ALA A 213 -37.89 -2.39 59.16
N PRO A 214 -36.70 -2.53 59.78
CA PRO A 214 -36.04 -1.30 60.23
C PRO A 214 -34.50 -1.34 60.16
N ALA A 215 -33.86 -0.23 60.52
CA ALA A 215 -32.40 -0.08 60.64
C ALA A 215 -32.01 0.53 61.99
N GLU A 216 -30.81 0.24 62.49
CA GLU A 216 -30.12 1.02 63.51
C GLU A 216 -28.58 0.99 63.32
N ALA A 217 -27.91 2.04 63.79
CA ALA A 217 -26.47 2.13 63.96
C ALA A 217 -26.17 3.09 65.14
N PRO A 218 -25.06 2.89 65.87
CA PRO A 218 -24.10 3.98 66.01
C PRO A 218 -22.63 3.52 65.98
N ALA A 219 -21.69 4.46 66.10
CA ALA A 219 -20.26 4.28 65.85
C ALA A 219 -19.38 4.53 67.09
N GLU A 220 -18.11 4.11 67.03
CA GLU A 220 -16.97 4.86 67.60
C GLU A 220 -15.64 4.51 66.90
N ALA A 221 -14.59 5.31 67.14
CA ALA A 221 -13.26 5.30 66.51
C ALA A 221 -12.20 5.71 67.58
N PRO A 222 -10.85 5.68 67.40
CA PRO A 222 -10.09 5.83 66.13
C PRO A 222 -8.74 5.06 66.01
N ALA A 223 -7.97 5.36 64.93
CA ALA A 223 -6.51 5.65 64.91
C ALA A 223 -5.62 4.91 63.86
N GLU A 224 -4.84 5.73 63.14
CA GLU A 224 -3.56 5.49 62.42
C GLU A 224 -3.43 4.58 61.17
N ALA A 225 -3.37 5.28 60.03
CA ALA A 225 -2.26 5.31 59.05
C ALA A 225 -2.31 4.38 57.79
N PRO A 226 -1.74 4.83 56.63
CA PRO A 226 -2.27 4.42 55.32
C PRO A 226 -1.24 3.84 54.34
N ALA A 227 -1.75 3.22 53.26
CA ALA A 227 -1.01 2.99 52.01
C ALA A 227 -1.98 2.94 50.81
N GLU A 228 -2.04 4.01 50.02
CA GLU A 228 -2.69 4.00 48.70
C GLU A 228 -1.66 3.88 47.57
N ALA A 229 -2.04 3.19 46.50
CA ALA A 229 -1.39 3.24 45.20
C ALA A 229 -2.49 3.17 44.12
N PRO A 230 -2.57 4.12 43.18
CA PRO A 230 -3.56 4.05 42.11
C PRO A 230 -3.17 2.99 41.09
N ALA A 231 -4.17 2.29 40.58
CA ALA A 231 -4.07 1.44 39.39
C ALA A 231 -4.82 2.11 38.25
N GLU A 232 -4.32 1.97 37.01
CA GLU A 232 -5.12 2.17 35.81
C GLU A 232 -4.87 1.00 34.85
N ALA A 233 -5.96 0.41 34.38
CA ALA A 233 -6.00 -0.56 33.30
C ALA A 233 -7.31 -0.31 32.54
N PRO A 234 -7.29 -0.01 31.23
CA PRO A 234 -8.50 0.18 30.46
C PRO A 234 -9.11 -1.18 30.11
N ALA A 235 -10.34 -1.40 30.53
CA ALA A 235 -11.23 -2.41 29.98
C ALA A 235 -12.43 -1.68 29.38
N GLU A 236 -12.70 -1.92 28.10
CA GLU A 236 -13.82 -1.34 27.36
C GLU A 236 -14.63 -2.48 26.77
N ALA A 237 -15.92 -2.54 27.12
CA ALA A 237 -16.88 -3.51 26.61
C ALA A 237 -18.21 -2.77 26.38
N SER A 238 -18.85 -3.03 25.24
CA SER A 238 -19.98 -2.24 24.76
C SER A 238 -21.28 -2.51 25.52
N ALA A 239 -22.04 -1.45 25.78
CA ALA A 239 -23.47 -1.48 26.04
C ALA A 239 -24.10 -0.16 25.55
N GLU A 240 -25.25 -0.23 24.87
CA GLU A 240 -25.94 0.96 24.32
C GLU A 240 -27.07 1.46 25.23
N ALA A 241 -27.42 2.74 25.11
CA ALA A 241 -28.70 3.30 25.55
C ALA A 241 -29.07 4.53 24.68
N LEU A 242 -30.31 4.56 24.16
CA LEU A 242 -30.84 5.60 23.27
C LEU A 242 -31.74 6.60 23.99
N VAL A 243 -31.64 7.89 23.66
CA VAL A 243 -32.73 8.90 23.73
C VAL A 243 -32.53 9.92 22.59
N ASP A 244 -33.62 10.35 21.96
CA ASP A 244 -33.60 11.10 20.68
C ASP A 244 -33.94 12.60 20.76
N THR A 245 -33.15 13.44 20.07
CA THR A 245 -33.56 14.67 19.34
C THR A 245 -34.11 15.89 20.15
N PRO A 246 -34.46 17.05 19.52
CA PRO A 246 -33.51 17.97 18.87
C PRO A 246 -33.75 19.48 19.18
N ALA A 247 -32.75 20.37 18.97
CA ALA A 247 -32.99 21.82 18.82
C ALA A 247 -31.88 22.63 18.09
N GLU A 248 -32.36 23.48 17.19
CA GLU A 248 -31.82 24.67 16.50
C GLU A 248 -30.80 25.62 17.20
N ALA A 249 -30.07 26.39 16.36
CA ALA A 249 -29.64 27.81 16.56
C ALA A 249 -28.65 28.20 17.69
N LEU A 250 -27.85 29.29 17.63
CA LEU A 250 -27.45 30.23 16.55
C LEU A 250 -26.10 30.94 16.91
N VAL A 251 -25.35 31.30 15.87
CA VAL A 251 -24.36 32.42 15.69
C VAL A 251 -23.86 33.24 16.90
N ASP A 252 -22.52 33.46 16.95
CA ASP A 252 -21.97 34.83 17.02
C ASP A 252 -20.63 34.97 16.24
N THR A 253 -20.16 36.20 15.99
CA THR A 253 -19.19 36.58 14.94
C THR A 253 -18.02 37.46 15.43
N PRO A 254 -16.90 37.56 14.66
CA PRO A 254 -15.65 38.20 15.12
C PRO A 254 -15.60 39.73 14.88
N ALA A 255 -14.62 40.38 15.53
CA ALA A 255 -14.31 41.82 15.37
C ALA A 255 -12.90 42.06 14.77
N GLU A 256 -12.71 43.21 14.13
CA GLU A 256 -11.56 43.55 13.27
C GLU A 256 -10.47 44.43 13.95
N ALA A 257 -9.30 44.56 13.31
CA ALA A 257 -8.71 45.89 13.00
C ALA A 257 -7.48 45.83 12.05
N LEU A 258 -7.63 46.41 10.84
CA LEU A 258 -6.77 47.44 10.20
C LEU A 258 -5.23 47.30 10.23
N VAL A 259 -4.52 47.07 9.10
CA VAL A 259 -4.24 47.95 7.92
C VAL A 259 -2.97 48.80 8.07
N ASP A 260 -2.00 48.63 7.14
CA ASP A 260 -1.56 49.72 6.24
C ASP A 260 -0.84 49.20 4.96
N THR A 261 -0.68 50.07 3.95
CA THR A 261 0.03 49.82 2.67
C THR A 261 0.98 50.99 2.36
N PRO A 262 1.88 50.93 1.34
CA PRO A 262 1.45 51.29 -0.02
C PRO A 262 2.21 50.60 -1.17
N ALA A 263 1.70 50.75 -2.40
CA ALA A 263 2.41 50.53 -3.66
C ALA A 263 2.39 51.81 -4.51
N PRO A 264 3.31 51.97 -5.50
CA PRO A 264 3.15 52.98 -6.55
C PRO A 264 3.06 52.37 -7.97
N ALA A 265 1.85 52.50 -8.54
CA ALA A 265 1.45 52.83 -9.93
C ALA A 265 2.26 52.36 -11.19
N PRO A 266 1.56 52.11 -12.33
CA PRO A 266 2.15 51.70 -13.62
C PRO A 266 2.43 52.87 -14.58
N VAL A 267 3.01 52.56 -15.76
CA VAL A 267 3.07 53.42 -16.96
C VAL A 267 2.66 52.58 -18.19
N GLU A 268 2.18 53.24 -19.25
CA GLU A 268 1.31 52.65 -20.26
C GLU A 268 1.97 52.30 -21.63
N ALA A 269 1.36 51.30 -22.28
CA ALA A 269 0.91 51.32 -23.68
C ALA A 269 1.85 51.15 -24.90
N GLN A 270 1.14 50.83 -25.98
CA GLN A 270 1.45 50.87 -27.41
C GLN A 270 2.09 49.63 -28.06
N ALA A 271 1.63 49.40 -29.29
CA ALA A 271 2.01 48.32 -30.17
C ALA A 271 2.44 48.93 -31.51
N GLU A 272 3.43 48.34 -32.16
CA GLU A 272 3.73 48.58 -33.57
C GLU A 272 3.87 47.25 -34.30
N ALA A 273 3.53 47.26 -35.58
CA ALA A 273 3.87 46.22 -36.53
C ALA A 273 4.81 46.82 -37.59
N SER A 274 5.81 46.06 -38.01
CA SER A 274 6.62 46.35 -39.20
C SER A 274 7.20 45.05 -39.75
N ALA A 275 7.55 45.06 -41.04
CA ALA A 275 7.83 43.87 -41.82
C ALA A 275 9.16 43.98 -42.60
N GLU A 276 9.48 42.92 -43.33
CA GLU A 276 10.52 42.81 -44.36
C GLU A 276 12.00 42.98 -43.94
N VAL A 277 12.76 41.90 -44.10
CA VAL A 277 13.89 41.89 -45.05
C VAL A 277 13.84 40.58 -45.85
N SER A 278 14.05 40.64 -47.17
CA SER A 278 14.18 39.45 -48.02
C SER A 278 15.64 39.04 -48.20
N ALA A 279 15.92 37.73 -48.15
CA ALA A 279 17.08 37.10 -48.78
C ALA A 279 16.66 35.74 -49.37
N LYS A 280 16.99 35.47 -50.63
CA LYS A 280 16.63 34.24 -51.36
C LYS A 280 17.67 33.94 -52.46
N ALA A 281 17.66 32.70 -52.94
CA ALA A 281 18.48 32.14 -54.02
C ALA A 281 19.90 31.66 -53.58
N PRO A 282 20.62 30.87 -54.42
CA PRO A 282 20.39 29.42 -54.58
C PRO A 282 21.69 28.63 -54.27
N THR A 283 21.92 27.34 -54.57
CA THR A 283 21.84 26.63 -55.88
C THR A 283 22.10 25.11 -55.73
N GLU A 284 21.87 24.39 -56.84
CA GLU A 284 22.32 23.05 -57.27
C GLU A 284 23.71 22.55 -56.79
N ALA A 285 24.13 21.27 -56.90
CA ALA A 285 23.48 19.94 -57.05
C ALA A 285 24.60 18.86 -57.16
N LEU A 286 24.25 17.55 -57.29
CA LEU A 286 25.12 16.41 -57.72
C LEU A 286 26.24 16.01 -56.70
N THR A 287 26.86 14.82 -56.67
CA THR A 287 26.74 13.50 -57.37
C THR A 287 27.43 12.38 -56.56
N GLU A 288 27.11 11.10 -56.84
CA GLU A 288 27.94 9.86 -56.74
C GLU A 288 28.72 9.53 -55.42
N ALA A 289 28.65 8.35 -54.77
CA ALA A 289 28.77 6.93 -55.19
C ALA A 289 30.23 6.49 -55.57
N PRO A 290 30.64 5.20 -55.42
CA PRO A 290 30.24 4.13 -54.49
C PRO A 290 31.47 3.27 -54.01
N THR A 291 31.47 1.93 -54.26
CA THR A 291 32.49 0.87 -54.01
C THR A 291 32.51 0.29 -52.57
N GLU A 292 32.26 -1.00 -52.26
CA GLU A 292 32.75 -2.32 -52.76
C GLU A 292 34.28 -2.54 -52.56
N ALA A 293 34.82 -3.74 -52.28
CA ALA A 293 34.35 -5.14 -52.42
C ALA A 293 34.98 -6.10 -51.34
N PRO A 294 34.80 -7.46 -51.35
CA PRO A 294 34.83 -8.31 -50.14
C PRO A 294 35.77 -9.58 -50.20
N ARG A 295 35.38 -10.68 -49.50
CA ARG A 295 35.79 -12.14 -49.58
C ARG A 295 36.88 -12.66 -48.62
N THR A 296 36.58 -13.61 -47.71
CA THR A 296 36.65 -15.13 -47.74
C THR A 296 38.09 -15.70 -47.69
N GLU A 297 38.43 -16.93 -47.21
CA GLU A 297 37.67 -18.18 -46.99
C GLU A 297 38.41 -19.25 -46.09
N ALA A 298 37.70 -19.86 -45.11
CA ALA A 298 37.73 -21.30 -44.70
C ALA A 298 39.08 -22.01 -44.21
N PRO A 299 39.17 -23.37 -43.97
CA PRO A 299 39.60 -23.88 -42.64
C PRO A 299 40.50 -25.17 -42.55
N ARG A 300 40.77 -25.66 -41.31
CA ARG A 300 40.83 -27.10 -40.81
C ARG A 300 42.10 -27.67 -40.10
N THR A 301 41.80 -28.47 -39.05
CA THR A 301 42.37 -29.77 -38.57
C THR A 301 43.68 -29.94 -37.76
N GLU A 302 43.52 -30.76 -36.70
CA GLU A 302 44.40 -31.81 -36.12
C GLU A 302 45.46 -31.54 -35.02
N ALA A 303 45.84 -32.63 -34.33
CA ALA A 303 46.65 -32.76 -33.09
C ALA A 303 47.85 -33.74 -33.37
N PRO A 304 48.57 -34.45 -32.44
CA PRO A 304 48.45 -34.63 -30.97
C PRO A 304 49.76 -34.70 -30.12
N ARG A 305 49.63 -34.77 -28.75
CA ARG A 305 50.53 -35.42 -27.72
C ARG A 305 52.05 -35.02 -27.67
N THR A 306 52.89 -35.26 -26.63
CA THR A 306 52.88 -36.17 -25.45
C THR A 306 53.83 -35.69 -24.30
N GLU A 307 53.60 -36.17 -23.06
CA GLU A 307 54.58 -36.45 -21.97
C GLU A 307 55.29 -35.36 -21.10
N ALA A 308 55.89 -35.81 -19.97
CA ALA A 308 56.41 -35.04 -18.81
C ALA A 308 57.91 -35.40 -18.49
N PRO A 309 58.55 -35.28 -17.28
CA PRO A 309 58.11 -35.77 -15.93
C PRO A 309 58.71 -35.07 -14.65
N THR A 310 58.57 -35.73 -13.47
CA THR A 310 59.37 -35.65 -12.19
C THR A 310 59.27 -34.39 -11.29
N LYS A 311 58.76 -34.48 -10.03
CA LYS A 311 59.36 -34.91 -8.71
C LYS A 311 60.16 -33.80 -8.00
N GLU A 312 60.23 -33.67 -6.66
CA GLU A 312 60.25 -34.69 -5.58
C GLU A 312 59.72 -34.20 -4.20
N ALA A 313 59.71 -35.05 -3.17
CA ALA A 313 59.25 -34.82 -1.76
C ALA A 313 60.18 -35.63 -0.79
N PRO A 314 59.88 -36.02 0.50
CA PRO A 314 58.71 -35.86 1.39
C PRO A 314 59.00 -34.89 2.58
N ALA A 315 58.92 -35.11 3.91
CA ALA A 315 58.79 -36.26 4.84
C ALA A 315 58.23 -35.80 6.24
N THR A 316 58.23 -36.64 7.28
CA THR A 316 57.09 -37.44 7.80
C THR A 316 57.35 -37.94 9.25
N LYS A 317 56.37 -38.64 9.88
CA LYS A 317 56.47 -39.63 11.00
C LYS A 317 56.09 -39.18 12.44
N ASP A 318 55.42 -40.01 13.28
CA ASP A 318 54.67 -41.28 13.03
C ASP A 318 53.76 -41.71 14.20
N ALA A 319 52.93 -42.75 13.92
CA ALA A 319 52.21 -43.69 14.81
C ALA A 319 50.75 -43.35 15.20
N LEU A 320 49.81 -44.28 15.46
CA LEU A 320 49.59 -45.75 15.20
C LEU A 320 48.06 -46.02 15.46
N THR A 321 47.38 -47.17 15.29
CA THR A 321 47.73 -48.60 15.08
C THR A 321 46.57 -49.37 14.37
N GLU A 322 46.88 -50.11 13.30
CA GLU A 322 46.45 -51.52 13.03
C GLU A 322 44.96 -51.97 12.78
N PRO A 323 44.71 -53.15 12.12
CA PRO A 323 43.86 -53.13 10.90
C PRO A 323 42.86 -54.31 10.64
N ARG A 324 42.20 -54.27 9.45
CA ARG A 324 41.52 -55.36 8.69
C ARG A 324 40.12 -55.83 9.18
N ALA A 325 39.16 -56.27 8.33
CA ALA A 325 39.06 -56.41 6.85
C ALA A 325 37.60 -56.57 6.36
N ALA A 326 37.38 -56.51 5.02
CA ALA A 326 36.15 -56.81 4.21
C ALA A 326 34.99 -55.78 4.34
N SER A 327 34.47 -55.11 3.27
CA SER A 327 33.88 -55.56 1.97
C SER A 327 32.39 -55.99 2.12
N SER A 328 31.39 -55.52 1.37
CA SER A 328 31.22 -54.58 0.22
C SER A 328 29.77 -53.99 0.28
N ALA A 329 29.28 -52.99 -0.48
CA ALA A 329 29.56 -52.51 -1.85
C ALA A 329 29.17 -51.01 -2.06
N GLU A 330 29.11 -50.54 -3.31
CA GLU A 330 28.98 -49.13 -3.73
C GLU A 330 27.52 -48.61 -3.84
N PRO A 331 27.30 -47.28 -3.69
CA PRO A 331 26.21 -46.54 -4.33
C PRO A 331 26.70 -45.72 -5.54
N LEU A 332 25.80 -45.46 -6.50
CA LEU A 332 26.09 -44.73 -7.75
C LEU A 332 25.68 -43.25 -7.71
N ALA A 333 26.39 -42.46 -8.53
CA ALA A 333 25.94 -41.26 -9.25
C ALA A 333 25.33 -40.08 -8.47
N GLU A 334 26.18 -39.06 -8.33
CA GLU A 334 25.91 -37.63 -8.19
C GLU A 334 24.55 -37.12 -8.75
N LEU A 335 23.88 -36.28 -7.96
CA LEU A 335 22.84 -35.36 -8.43
C LEU A 335 23.45 -33.95 -8.54
N SER A 336 23.25 -33.28 -9.68
CA SER A 336 23.91 -32.01 -9.99
C SER A 336 23.55 -30.90 -9.00
N THR A 337 24.56 -30.19 -8.49
CA THR A 337 24.36 -28.98 -7.69
C THR A 337 23.80 -27.83 -8.55
N VAL A 338 22.86 -27.08 -7.97
CA VAL A 338 22.33 -25.86 -8.58
C VAL A 338 23.31 -24.70 -8.28
N PRO A 339 23.74 -23.92 -9.29
CA PRO A 339 24.68 -22.82 -9.06
C PRO A 339 24.01 -21.65 -8.34
N SER A 340 24.32 -21.47 -7.04
CA SER A 340 23.87 -20.32 -6.26
C SER A 340 24.63 -19.06 -6.66
N THR A 341 24.13 -18.35 -7.67
CA THR A 341 24.70 -17.06 -8.13
C THR A 341 24.17 -15.90 -7.28
N VAL A 342 24.61 -15.83 -6.02
CA VAL A 342 24.47 -14.61 -5.22
C VAL A 342 25.45 -13.56 -5.78
N PRO A 343 24.98 -12.38 -6.24
CA PRO A 343 25.90 -11.31 -6.65
C PRO A 343 26.65 -10.78 -5.42
N SER A 344 27.97 -10.98 -5.37
CA SER A 344 28.80 -10.40 -4.32
C SER A 344 28.99 -8.90 -4.58
N THR A 345 28.05 -8.07 -4.11
CA THR A 345 28.06 -6.61 -4.29
C THR A 345 29.05 -5.92 -3.35
N ALA A 346 30.31 -6.35 -3.38
CA ALA A 346 31.44 -5.57 -2.90
C ALA A 346 31.81 -4.50 -3.95
N THR A 347 30.86 -3.62 -4.26
CA THR A 347 31.05 -2.51 -5.19
C THR A 347 32.22 -1.64 -4.69
N PRO A 348 33.24 -1.34 -5.50
CA PRO A 348 34.34 -0.48 -5.08
C PRO A 348 33.78 0.89 -4.68
N ILE A 349 34.17 1.37 -3.49
CA ILE A 349 33.67 2.64 -2.94
C ILE A 349 34.09 3.78 -3.88
N ARG A 350 33.14 4.25 -4.69
CA ARG A 350 33.31 5.42 -5.56
C ARG A 350 33.36 6.66 -4.66
N GLU A 351 34.30 7.57 -4.90
CA GLU A 351 34.35 8.85 -4.16
C GLU A 351 33.21 9.77 -4.63
N THR A 352 32.00 9.53 -4.10
CA THR A 352 30.81 10.33 -4.40
C THR A 352 30.99 11.76 -3.88
N VAL A 353 30.84 12.75 -4.77
CA VAL A 353 30.98 14.17 -4.41
C VAL A 353 29.87 14.58 -3.43
N ARG A 354 30.24 15.11 -2.26
CA ARG A 354 29.26 15.59 -1.28
C ARG A 354 28.51 16.81 -1.80
N ARG A 355 27.19 16.79 -1.66
CA ARG A 355 26.31 17.91 -2.01
C ARG A 355 26.50 19.05 -0.99
N SER A 356 26.50 20.30 -1.45
CA SER A 356 26.68 21.48 -0.59
C SER A 356 25.34 22.16 -0.30
N PHE A 357 24.93 22.16 0.97
CA PHE A 357 23.61 22.65 1.38
C PHE A 357 23.69 24.01 2.08
N LYS A 358 23.19 25.06 1.43
CA LYS A 358 23.07 26.42 2.01
C LYS A 358 21.83 26.58 2.91
N ILE A 359 21.55 25.56 3.73
CA ILE A 359 20.33 25.44 4.55
C ILE A 359 20.65 25.66 6.03
N LYS A 360 19.76 26.33 6.77
CA LYS A 360 19.88 26.52 8.22
C LYS A 360 19.56 25.18 8.94
N PRO A 361 20.40 24.70 9.88
CA PRO A 361 20.11 23.50 10.67
C PRO A 361 18.76 23.57 11.39
N LYS A 362 18.01 22.45 11.37
CA LYS A 362 16.67 22.29 11.96
C LYS A 362 15.68 23.40 11.54
N SER A 363 15.79 23.92 10.32
CA SER A 363 14.89 24.95 9.77
C SER A 363 13.48 24.45 9.45
N SER A 364 13.32 23.15 9.15
CA SER A 364 12.02 22.52 8.85
C SER A 364 11.29 22.01 10.08
N ILE A 365 11.88 22.19 11.27
CA ILE A 365 11.26 21.84 12.56
C ILE A 365 10.52 23.09 13.07
N PRO A 366 9.19 23.05 13.24
CA PRO A 366 8.43 24.23 13.66
C PRO A 366 8.81 24.68 15.07
N SER A 367 9.27 25.92 15.23
CA SER A 367 9.73 26.45 16.53
C SER A 367 8.61 26.86 17.49
N GLN A 368 7.34 26.63 17.12
CA GLN A 368 6.15 27.01 17.90
C GLN A 368 5.52 25.83 18.66
N ILE A 369 5.94 24.59 18.39
CA ILE A 369 5.46 23.38 19.07
C ILE A 369 6.54 22.82 20.00
N SER A 370 6.13 22.04 21.00
CA SER A 370 7.09 21.36 21.89
C SER A 370 7.79 20.21 21.16
N ASN A 371 9.00 19.84 21.61
CA ASN A 371 9.71 18.68 21.04
C ASN A 371 8.89 17.38 21.14
N HIS A 372 8.08 17.23 22.19
CA HIS A 372 7.22 16.07 22.39
C HIS A 372 6.05 16.05 21.39
N GLU A 373 5.43 17.19 21.09
CA GLU A 373 4.37 17.25 20.08
C GLU A 373 4.93 17.10 18.66
N TYR A 374 6.12 17.68 18.38
CA TYR A 374 6.84 17.40 17.14
C TYR A 374 7.16 15.90 17.02
N ALA A 375 7.65 15.25 18.08
CA ALA A 375 7.93 13.82 18.10
C ALA A 375 6.66 12.98 17.85
N ARG A 376 5.55 13.30 18.54
CA ARG A 376 4.25 12.64 18.35
C ARG A 376 3.80 12.71 16.88
N GLN A 377 3.85 13.90 16.27
CA GLN A 377 3.53 14.08 14.84
C GLN A 377 4.49 13.33 13.90
N CYS A 378 5.77 13.18 14.27
CA CYS A 378 6.73 12.40 13.50
C CYS A 378 6.48 10.89 13.60
N ILE A 379 6.10 10.39 14.78
CA ILE A 379 5.73 8.99 15.04
C ILE A 379 4.47 8.65 14.24
N GLU A 380 3.42 9.45 14.37
CA GLU A 380 2.14 9.34 13.66
C GLU A 380 2.34 9.37 12.13
N ALA A 381 3.23 10.22 11.61
CA ALA A 381 3.55 10.28 10.19
C ALA A 381 4.33 9.05 9.69
N ALA A 382 5.19 8.44 10.51
CA ALA A 382 5.90 7.21 10.15
C ALA A 382 4.95 6.00 10.12
N GLU A 383 4.07 5.88 11.12
CA GLU A 383 3.02 4.85 11.16
C GLU A 383 2.05 5.03 9.97
N SER A 384 1.63 6.26 9.68
CA SER A 384 0.87 6.61 8.48
C SER A 384 1.62 6.37 7.17
N SER A 385 2.94 6.21 7.21
CA SER A 385 3.79 5.85 6.06
C SER A 385 4.02 4.34 5.93
N ARG A 386 3.46 3.51 6.82
CA ARG A 386 3.69 2.05 6.90
C ARG A 386 5.14 1.71 7.29
N LEU A 387 5.74 2.52 8.16
CA LEU A 387 7.12 2.36 8.64
C LEU A 387 7.16 2.37 10.17
N ASN A 388 7.90 1.44 10.77
CA ASN A 388 8.05 1.40 12.24
C ASN A 388 8.78 2.66 12.73
N PRO A 389 8.16 3.57 13.51
CA PRO A 389 8.80 4.81 13.96
C PRO A 389 10.09 4.60 14.78
N TYR A 390 10.28 3.42 15.38
CA TYR A 390 11.37 3.08 16.29
C TYR A 390 12.42 2.14 15.67
N ALA A 391 12.26 1.68 14.42
CA ALA A 391 13.18 0.73 13.78
C ALA A 391 13.49 1.09 12.33
N LEU A 392 14.66 0.64 11.85
CA LEU A 392 14.98 0.65 10.42
C LEU A 392 14.07 -0.36 9.68
N HIS A 393 13.55 0.04 8.51
CA HIS A 393 13.01 -0.90 7.54
C HIS A 393 14.14 -1.79 6.96
N GLN A 394 13.80 -2.96 6.41
CA GLN A 394 14.80 -3.94 5.95
C GLN A 394 15.72 -3.37 4.85
N GLU A 395 15.19 -2.54 3.96
CA GLU A 395 15.99 -1.83 2.95
C GLU A 395 16.87 -0.74 3.56
N GLU A 396 16.37 0.02 4.55
CA GLU A 396 17.17 1.03 5.25
C GLU A 396 18.35 0.37 5.99
N TYR A 397 18.13 -0.81 6.56
CA TYR A 397 19.18 -1.63 7.15
C TYR A 397 20.22 -2.07 6.11
N GLN A 398 19.80 -2.55 4.94
CA GLN A 398 20.71 -2.90 3.84
C GLN A 398 21.51 -1.68 3.36
N LEU A 399 20.86 -0.53 3.19
CA LEU A 399 21.45 0.74 2.75
C LEU A 399 22.44 1.32 3.77
N LEU A 400 22.15 1.19 5.08
CA LEU A 400 22.86 1.94 6.13
C LEU A 400 23.79 1.10 7.02
N ARG A 401 23.72 -0.24 6.99
CA ARG A 401 24.51 -1.13 7.89
C ARG A 401 26.02 -0.85 7.89
N GLY A 402 26.58 -0.47 6.75
CA GLY A 402 28.00 -0.15 6.57
C GLY A 402 28.37 1.30 6.88
N HIS A 403 27.39 2.17 7.18
CA HIS A 403 27.56 3.63 7.22
C HIS A 403 27.18 4.28 8.55
N ILE A 404 26.36 3.64 9.38
CA ILE A 404 25.95 4.13 10.71
C ILE A 404 26.14 3.07 11.81
N SER A 405 26.23 3.52 13.07
CA SER A 405 26.22 2.66 14.26
C SER A 405 24.81 2.46 14.81
N HIS A 406 24.61 1.42 15.64
CA HIS A 406 23.36 1.19 16.39
C HIS A 406 22.89 2.42 17.20
N VAL A 407 23.82 3.23 17.71
CA VAL A 407 23.48 4.44 18.47
C VAL A 407 22.92 5.52 17.55
N GLN A 408 23.53 5.67 16.36
CA GLN A 408 23.16 6.67 15.36
C GLN A 408 21.80 6.40 14.70
N VAL A 409 21.31 5.15 14.72
CA VAL A 409 19.96 4.77 14.27
C VAL A 409 18.88 5.68 14.85
N THR A 410 18.95 5.99 16.16
CA THR A 410 18.01 6.91 16.83
C THR A 410 17.86 8.26 16.11
N THR A 411 18.98 8.87 15.72
CA THR A 411 18.98 10.17 15.01
C THR A 411 18.59 10.02 13.54
N TYR A 412 18.92 8.90 12.90
CA TYR A 412 18.42 8.59 11.55
C TYR A 412 16.88 8.51 11.55
N LEU A 413 16.29 7.80 12.52
CA LEU A 413 14.84 7.67 12.66
C LEU A 413 14.17 9.02 12.94
N ASN A 414 14.73 9.86 13.81
CA ASN A 414 14.24 11.24 14.02
C ASN A 414 14.21 12.05 12.71
N ILE A 415 15.24 11.92 11.87
CA ILE A 415 15.33 12.61 10.57
C ILE A 415 14.28 12.06 9.60
N ARG A 416 14.23 10.74 9.42
CA ARG A 416 13.25 10.04 8.56
C ARG A 416 11.81 10.40 8.93
N ASN A 417 11.46 10.23 10.20
CA ASN A 417 10.12 10.52 10.71
C ASN A 417 9.79 12.01 10.58
N GLY A 418 10.78 12.90 10.71
CA GLY A 418 10.64 14.35 10.44
C GLY A 418 10.38 14.69 8.97
N ILE A 419 11.01 13.99 8.02
CA ILE A 419 10.75 14.15 6.58
C ILE A 419 9.34 13.65 6.24
N LEU A 420 8.93 12.50 6.79
CA LEU A 420 7.57 11.96 6.66
C LEU A 420 6.51 12.91 7.23
N ARG A 421 6.80 13.57 8.36
CA ARG A 421 5.94 14.60 8.94
C ARG A 421 5.68 15.76 7.95
N LEU A 422 6.69 16.21 7.21
CA LEU A 422 6.50 17.28 6.20
C LEU A 422 5.49 16.86 5.13
N TRP A 423 5.65 15.64 4.60
CA TRP A 423 4.76 15.09 3.58
C TRP A 423 3.32 14.93 4.09
N TYR A 424 3.12 14.28 5.24
CA TYR A 424 1.78 14.09 5.81
C TYR A 424 1.13 15.40 6.33
N SER A 425 1.91 16.46 6.57
CA SER A 425 1.37 17.80 6.89
C SER A 425 0.68 18.46 5.68
N ASN A 426 1.12 18.18 4.44
CA ASN A 426 0.51 18.72 3.22
C ASN A 426 0.88 17.89 1.97
N PRO A 427 0.21 16.75 1.71
CA PRO A 427 0.61 15.83 0.64
C PRO A 427 0.17 16.28 -0.77
N ARG A 428 -0.22 17.55 -0.96
CA ARG A 428 -0.47 18.16 -2.29
C ARG A 428 0.80 18.74 -2.91
N VAL A 429 1.74 19.16 -2.07
CA VAL A 429 2.98 19.83 -2.48
C VAL A 429 4.15 18.88 -2.28
N ALA A 430 5.06 18.81 -3.23
CA ALA A 430 6.26 17.98 -3.10
C ALA A 430 7.17 18.50 -1.97
N VAL A 431 7.56 17.62 -1.03
CA VAL A 431 8.63 17.89 -0.08
C VAL A 431 9.93 18.02 -0.87
N THR A 432 10.62 19.15 -0.75
CA THR A 432 11.90 19.35 -1.44
C THR A 432 13.06 18.75 -0.64
N ARG A 433 14.14 18.39 -1.35
CA ARG A 433 15.41 17.97 -0.75
C ARG A 433 15.95 18.98 0.28
N ASN A 434 15.72 20.28 0.06
CA ASN A 434 16.17 21.35 0.95
C ASN A 434 15.39 21.35 2.28
N GLU A 435 14.07 21.14 2.24
CA GLU A 435 13.25 21.00 3.45
C GLU A 435 13.57 19.70 4.19
N ALA A 436 13.77 18.59 3.47
CA ALA A 436 14.17 17.33 4.09
C ALA A 436 15.54 17.42 4.80
N VAL A 437 16.53 18.06 4.17
CA VAL A 437 17.82 18.39 4.80
C VAL A 437 17.66 19.37 5.96
N GLY A 438 16.69 20.29 5.87
CA GLY A 438 16.31 21.23 6.92
C GLY A 438 15.71 20.58 8.17
N CYS A 439 15.28 19.31 8.15
CA CYS A 439 14.93 18.54 9.37
C CYS A 439 16.17 18.21 10.22
N ALA A 440 17.38 18.26 9.66
CA ALA A 440 18.59 17.76 10.28
C ALA A 440 19.53 18.87 10.83
N ASN A 441 20.49 18.45 11.65
CA ASN A 441 21.66 19.26 12.01
C ASN A 441 22.69 19.26 10.86
N ALA A 442 23.53 20.30 10.72
CA ALA A 442 24.51 20.42 9.63
C ALA A 442 25.44 19.20 9.43
N ARG A 443 25.76 18.50 10.52
CA ARG A 443 26.55 17.26 10.54
C ARG A 443 25.86 16.08 9.83
N TRP A 444 24.53 16.11 9.77
CA TRP A 444 23.64 15.05 9.31
C TRP A 444 22.93 15.41 7.99
N PHE A 445 23.34 16.49 7.32
CA PHE A 445 22.75 16.88 6.03
C PHE A 445 22.92 15.81 4.94
N ASP A 446 24.07 15.14 4.88
CA ASP A 446 24.29 14.01 3.97
C ASP A 446 23.33 12.84 4.26
N VAL A 447 23.17 12.49 5.55
CA VAL A 447 22.20 11.47 6.02
C VAL A 447 20.77 11.83 5.62
N ALA A 448 20.36 13.08 5.81
CA ALA A 448 19.03 13.54 5.43
C ALA A 448 18.82 13.54 3.91
N SER A 449 19.86 13.78 3.12
CA SER A 449 19.78 13.68 1.65
C SER A 449 19.63 12.23 1.16
N VAL A 450 20.37 11.29 1.76
CA VAL A 450 20.23 9.84 1.47
C VAL A 450 18.87 9.31 1.93
N CYS A 451 18.40 9.72 3.11
CA CYS A 451 17.06 9.39 3.61
C CYS A 451 15.96 9.93 2.69
N TYR A 452 16.09 11.17 2.22
CA TYR A 452 15.19 11.75 1.21
C TYR A 452 15.20 10.96 -0.09
N ASP A 453 16.37 10.60 -0.62
CA ASP A 453 16.47 9.80 -1.85
C ASP A 453 15.82 8.41 -1.70
N TRP A 454 15.92 7.76 -0.53
CA TRP A 454 15.24 6.48 -0.28
C TRP A 454 13.71 6.64 -0.14
N LEU A 455 13.25 7.58 0.71
CA LEU A 455 11.82 7.87 0.90
C LEU A 455 11.12 8.29 -0.40
N LEU A 456 11.82 9.04 -1.26
CA LEU A 456 11.32 9.48 -2.55
C LEU A 456 11.21 8.32 -3.54
N ARG A 457 12.29 7.57 -3.78
CA ARG A 457 12.30 6.50 -4.81
C ARG A 457 11.29 5.42 -4.48
N GLN A 458 11.25 4.94 -3.23
CA GLN A 458 10.26 3.94 -2.79
C GLN A 458 8.83 4.47 -2.60
N GLY A 459 8.56 5.74 -2.89
CA GLY A 459 7.19 6.28 -2.91
C GLY A 459 6.55 6.40 -1.53
N TYR A 460 7.33 6.67 -0.48
CA TYR A 460 6.80 7.06 0.82
C TYR A 460 6.42 8.56 0.88
N ILE A 461 7.08 9.39 0.07
CA ILE A 461 6.78 10.82 -0.11
C ILE A 461 6.59 11.16 -1.60
N ASN A 462 5.97 12.30 -1.90
CA ASN A 462 5.87 12.90 -3.23
C ASN A 462 5.19 12.00 -4.30
N PHE A 463 4.32 11.08 -3.87
CA PHE A 463 3.58 10.17 -4.75
C PHE A 463 2.17 10.68 -5.10
N GLY A 464 1.65 10.28 -6.26
CA GLY A 464 0.28 10.58 -6.68
C GLY A 464 0.14 11.92 -7.39
N CYS A 465 -0.93 12.66 -7.11
CA CYS A 465 -1.30 13.90 -7.79
C CYS A 465 -0.60 15.11 -7.17
N VAL A 466 0.74 15.13 -7.22
CA VAL A 466 1.58 16.11 -6.50
C VAL A 466 2.03 17.24 -7.42
N GLU A 467 1.87 18.48 -6.97
CA GLU A 467 2.48 19.63 -7.63
C GLU A 467 3.96 19.77 -7.25
N PHE A 468 4.81 19.77 -8.27
CA PHE A 468 6.23 20.08 -8.13
C PHE A 468 6.43 21.59 -8.31
N PRO A 469 7.15 22.27 -7.39
CA PRO A 469 7.51 23.68 -7.58
C PRO A 469 8.21 23.86 -8.93
N ALA A 470 7.74 24.81 -9.75
CA ALA A 470 8.31 25.05 -11.07
C ALA A 470 9.82 25.32 -10.95
N THR A 471 10.63 24.43 -11.53
CA THR A 471 12.04 24.71 -11.78
C THR A 471 12.11 25.99 -12.60
N LYS A 472 12.93 26.96 -12.19
CA LYS A 472 13.14 28.17 -12.98
C LYS A 472 13.88 27.80 -14.25
N THR A 473 13.12 27.46 -15.29
CA THR A 473 13.63 27.20 -16.64
C THR A 473 14.56 28.34 -17.02
N GLN A 474 15.80 28.02 -17.42
CA GLN A 474 16.80 29.03 -17.79
C GLN A 474 16.50 29.58 -19.20
N GLN A 475 15.35 30.24 -19.34
CA GLN A 475 15.00 31.00 -20.53
C GLN A 475 16.01 32.16 -20.71
N GLY A 476 17.06 31.94 -21.50
CA GLY A 476 17.98 32.99 -21.93
C GLY A 476 19.49 32.71 -21.86
N GLN A 477 19.98 31.47 -21.70
CA GLN A 477 21.41 31.16 -21.84
C GLN A 477 21.78 30.01 -22.80
N ASP A 478 20.86 29.56 -23.64
CA ASP A 478 21.21 28.72 -24.82
C ASP A 478 21.89 29.59 -25.90
N GLN A 479 23.19 29.85 -25.74
CA GLN A 479 24.02 30.40 -26.81
C GLN A 479 24.41 29.30 -27.81
N GLU A 480 24.26 29.64 -29.09
CA GLU A 480 24.45 28.80 -30.28
C GLU A 480 25.70 27.90 -30.25
N THR A 481 25.51 26.62 -29.91
CA THR A 481 26.48 25.53 -30.13
C THR A 481 25.85 24.43 -31.00
N ALA A 482 25.38 24.82 -32.18
CA ALA A 482 24.68 23.95 -33.12
C ALA A 482 25.63 22.92 -33.80
N SER A 483 25.99 21.83 -33.11
CA SER A 483 26.81 20.75 -33.67
C SER A 483 26.68 19.39 -32.95
N GLU A 484 25.47 18.97 -32.56
CA GLU A 484 25.25 17.57 -32.15
C GLU A 484 23.82 17.08 -32.47
N ALA A 485 23.66 15.75 -32.56
CA ALA A 485 22.36 15.13 -32.79
C ALA A 485 21.47 15.27 -31.53
N PRO A 486 20.12 15.31 -31.66
CA PRO A 486 19.24 15.41 -30.49
C PRO A 486 19.54 14.27 -29.49
N PRO A 487 19.77 14.57 -28.20
CA PRO A 487 20.22 13.58 -27.23
C PRO A 487 19.21 12.44 -27.09
N ARG A 488 19.72 11.21 -26.89
CA ARG A 488 18.87 10.02 -26.79
C ARG A 488 17.85 10.23 -25.67
N ARG A 489 16.57 10.15 -26.02
CA ARG A 489 15.46 10.12 -25.08
C ARG A 489 15.09 8.68 -24.82
N ARG A 490 15.20 8.20 -23.57
CA ARG A 490 14.68 6.87 -23.22
C ARG A 490 13.16 6.86 -23.24
N ARG A 491 12.55 5.72 -23.50
CA ARG A 491 11.10 5.51 -23.43
C ARG A 491 10.75 4.32 -22.55
N ILE A 492 9.75 4.53 -21.70
CA ILE A 492 9.21 3.55 -20.75
C ILE A 492 7.75 3.29 -21.16
N VAL A 493 7.42 2.04 -21.46
CA VAL A 493 6.05 1.63 -21.82
C VAL A 493 5.40 0.89 -20.67
N VAL A 494 4.27 1.39 -20.18
CA VAL A 494 3.49 0.78 -19.09
C VAL A 494 2.24 0.13 -19.68
N ILE A 495 2.05 -1.17 -19.48
CA ILE A 495 0.94 -1.92 -20.07
C ILE A 495 -0.19 -2.07 -19.04
N GLY A 496 -1.34 -1.48 -19.36
CA GLY A 496 -2.55 -1.39 -18.56
C GLY A 496 -2.69 -0.04 -17.83
N ALA A 497 -3.82 0.66 -18.03
CA ALA A 497 -4.18 1.88 -17.30
C ALA A 497 -5.05 1.58 -16.08
N GLY A 498 -4.72 0.50 -15.35
CA GLY A 498 -5.24 0.22 -14.01
C GLY A 498 -4.55 1.06 -12.93
N MET A 499 -4.90 0.85 -11.66
CA MET A 499 -4.30 1.61 -10.54
C MET A 499 -2.80 1.36 -10.38
N SER A 500 -2.31 0.16 -10.69
CA SER A 500 -0.89 -0.16 -10.77
C SER A 500 -0.18 0.61 -11.87
N GLY A 501 -0.68 0.56 -13.11
CA GLY A 501 -0.04 1.21 -14.25
C GLY A 501 -0.10 2.74 -14.19
N LEU A 502 -1.24 3.33 -13.82
CA LEU A 502 -1.37 4.78 -13.62
C LEU A 502 -0.56 5.28 -12.42
N GLY A 503 -0.51 4.52 -11.32
CA GLY A 503 0.34 4.83 -10.17
C GLY A 503 1.83 4.77 -10.53
N CYS A 504 2.24 3.73 -11.27
CA CYS A 504 3.60 3.58 -11.80
C CYS A 504 3.97 4.75 -12.72
N ALA A 505 3.18 5.01 -13.77
CA ALA A 505 3.44 6.07 -14.73
C ALA A 505 3.50 7.46 -14.08
N ARG A 506 2.61 7.76 -13.11
CA ARG A 506 2.65 9.02 -12.35
C ARG A 506 3.86 9.13 -11.45
N HIS A 507 4.30 8.05 -10.80
CA HIS A 507 5.50 8.07 -9.95
C HIS A 507 6.76 8.21 -10.80
N ILE A 508 6.86 7.55 -11.96
CA ILE A 508 7.97 7.75 -12.92
C ILE A 508 8.01 9.19 -13.43
N ASP A 509 6.87 9.77 -13.83
CA ASP A 509 6.75 11.19 -14.21
C ASP A 509 7.23 12.13 -13.09
N GLY A 510 6.81 11.90 -11.85
CA GLY A 510 7.27 12.65 -10.69
C GLY A 510 8.76 12.48 -10.36
N LEU A 511 9.31 11.27 -10.52
CA LEU A 511 10.73 10.97 -10.29
C LEU A 511 11.61 11.60 -11.39
N ILE A 512 11.19 11.57 -12.66
CA ILE A 512 11.91 12.22 -13.77
C ILE A 512 12.07 13.73 -13.49
N ARG A 513 11.01 14.41 -13.06
CA ARG A 513 11.04 15.85 -12.71
C ARG A 513 11.96 16.13 -11.52
N GLN A 514 11.98 15.28 -10.50
CA GLN A 514 12.79 15.47 -9.28
C GLN A 514 14.27 15.08 -9.45
N TYR A 515 14.59 14.29 -10.47
CA TYR A 515 15.96 13.88 -10.82
C TYR A 515 16.46 14.49 -12.14
N GLU A 516 15.79 15.54 -12.64
CA GLU A 516 16.11 16.23 -13.90
C GLU A 516 17.63 16.52 -14.07
N GLU A 517 18.27 17.09 -13.04
CA GLU A 517 19.72 17.38 -13.05
C GLU A 517 20.59 16.14 -13.30
N GLN A 518 20.16 14.95 -12.85
CA GLN A 518 20.90 13.70 -13.05
C GLN A 518 20.71 13.13 -14.46
N PHE A 519 19.53 13.28 -15.07
CA PHE A 519 19.31 12.90 -16.47
C PHE A 519 20.15 13.77 -17.41
N HIS A 520 20.15 15.09 -17.20
CA HIS A 520 21.03 16.01 -17.94
C HIS A 520 22.51 15.66 -17.75
N ALA A 521 22.93 15.28 -16.53
CA ALA A 521 24.31 14.84 -16.25
C ALA A 521 24.70 13.49 -16.89
N LEU A 522 23.74 12.69 -17.37
CA LEU A 522 23.98 11.50 -18.19
C LEU A 522 24.14 11.82 -19.69
N GLY A 523 23.85 13.06 -20.11
CA GLY A 523 23.83 13.44 -21.53
C GLY A 523 22.60 12.95 -22.30
N GLU A 524 21.52 12.62 -21.59
CA GLU A 524 20.29 12.07 -22.15
C GLU A 524 19.11 13.03 -21.99
N ALA A 525 18.14 12.98 -22.90
CA ALA A 525 16.90 13.74 -22.77
C ALA A 525 15.95 13.08 -21.76
N LEU A 526 15.20 13.90 -21.01
CA LEU A 526 14.22 13.44 -20.01
C LEU A 526 13.31 12.33 -20.57
N PRO A 527 13.22 11.14 -19.92
CA PRO A 527 12.53 10.01 -20.50
C PRO A 527 11.06 10.27 -20.85
N GLU A 528 10.55 9.50 -21.79
CA GLU A 528 9.14 9.45 -22.17
C GLU A 528 8.44 8.30 -21.46
N VAL A 529 7.22 8.53 -20.96
CA VAL A 529 6.37 7.50 -20.34
C VAL A 529 5.08 7.42 -21.13
N ILE A 530 4.77 6.24 -21.66
CA ILE A 530 3.54 5.97 -22.42
C ILE A 530 2.79 4.81 -21.77
N VAL A 531 1.50 4.97 -21.48
CA VAL A 531 0.64 3.89 -20.98
C VAL A 531 -0.21 3.33 -22.12
N LEU A 532 -0.22 2.01 -22.30
CA LEU A 532 -1.04 1.31 -23.31
C LEU A 532 -2.19 0.56 -22.61
N GLU A 533 -3.44 0.86 -22.97
CA GLU A 533 -4.63 0.24 -22.39
C GLU A 533 -5.49 -0.39 -23.49
N GLY A 534 -5.76 -1.70 -23.38
CA GLY A 534 -6.51 -2.44 -24.38
C GLY A 534 -8.01 -2.11 -24.44
N ARG A 535 -8.57 -1.57 -23.36
CA ARG A 535 -9.96 -1.12 -23.29
C ARG A 535 -10.11 0.29 -23.88
N GLY A 536 -11.33 0.66 -24.26
CA GLY A 536 -11.72 2.07 -24.49
C GLY A 536 -11.85 2.93 -23.22
N ARG A 537 -11.34 2.47 -22.06
CA ARG A 537 -11.47 3.15 -20.76
C ARG A 537 -10.32 2.81 -19.81
N ILE A 538 -9.98 3.75 -18.93
CA ILE A 538 -9.02 3.54 -17.83
C ILE A 538 -9.66 2.80 -16.62
N GLY A 539 -8.83 2.56 -15.60
CA GLY A 539 -9.19 1.98 -14.30
C GLY A 539 -9.14 0.45 -14.25
N GLY A 540 -9.20 -0.23 -15.40
CA GLY A 540 -9.16 -1.69 -15.49
C GLY A 540 -10.30 -2.34 -14.68
N ARG A 541 -9.95 -2.93 -13.53
CA ARG A 541 -10.86 -3.56 -12.56
C ARG A 541 -11.51 -2.58 -11.55
N LEU A 542 -11.14 -1.30 -11.55
CA LEU A 542 -11.97 -0.23 -10.99
C LEU A 542 -12.84 0.32 -12.13
N TYR A 543 -14.16 0.21 -12.00
CA TYR A 543 -15.08 0.59 -13.06
C TYR A 543 -16.45 0.98 -12.52
N SER A 544 -16.65 2.29 -12.36
CA SER A 544 -17.95 2.92 -12.14
C SER A 544 -18.71 2.97 -13.46
N ARG A 545 -19.70 2.11 -13.66
CA ARG A 545 -20.65 2.25 -14.79
C ARG A 545 -21.71 3.26 -14.38
N GLU A 546 -21.99 4.21 -15.26
CA GLU A 546 -23.10 5.15 -15.11
C GLU A 546 -24.45 4.47 -15.41
N PHE A 547 -25.50 4.86 -14.69
CA PHE A 547 -26.86 4.41 -14.94
C PHE A 547 -27.45 5.11 -16.17
N LYS A 548 -28.23 4.36 -16.96
CA LYS A 548 -29.15 4.88 -17.97
C LYS A 548 -30.35 5.56 -17.32
N SER A 549 -30.80 5.06 -16.17
CA SER A 549 -31.91 5.64 -15.38
C SER A 549 -31.52 6.88 -14.56
N LYS A 550 -30.39 7.54 -14.88
CA LYS A 550 -29.95 8.77 -14.19
C LYS A 550 -30.92 9.94 -14.46
N PRO A 551 -31.16 10.82 -13.48
CA PRO A 551 -32.07 11.94 -13.67
C PRO A 551 -31.47 12.99 -14.61
N THR A 552 -32.32 13.66 -15.40
CA THR A 552 -31.91 14.73 -16.32
C THR A 552 -31.45 15.99 -15.60
N THR A 553 -32.04 16.28 -14.45
CA THR A 553 -31.63 17.34 -13.51
C THR A 553 -30.92 16.70 -12.31
N PRO A 554 -29.74 17.18 -11.88
CA PRO A 554 -29.09 16.67 -10.68
C PRO A 554 -29.97 16.80 -9.43
N LEU A 555 -30.01 15.76 -8.61
CA LEU A 555 -30.67 15.77 -7.30
C LEU A 555 -29.91 16.71 -6.36
N LEU A 556 -30.61 17.69 -5.78
CA LEU A 556 -30.02 18.74 -4.94
C LEU A 556 -29.27 18.18 -3.71
N ASP A 557 -29.75 17.07 -3.15
CA ASP A 557 -29.22 16.45 -1.94
C ASP A 557 -28.10 15.42 -2.23
N PHE A 558 -27.84 15.09 -3.50
CA PHE A 558 -26.79 14.15 -3.86
C PHE A 558 -25.47 14.87 -4.16
N VAL A 559 -24.52 14.77 -3.22
CA VAL A 559 -23.18 15.38 -3.30
C VAL A 559 -22.31 14.81 -4.44
N GLY A 560 -22.71 13.70 -5.07
CA GLY A 560 -21.99 13.10 -6.20
C GLY A 560 -22.42 13.67 -7.55
N GLU A 561 -21.47 14.15 -8.35
CA GLU A 561 -21.75 14.63 -9.72
C GLU A 561 -22.02 13.49 -10.74
N ARG A 562 -22.07 12.23 -10.28
CA ARG A 562 -22.13 11.03 -11.14
C ARG A 562 -23.03 9.95 -10.54
N TYR A 563 -24.00 9.48 -11.31
CA TYR A 563 -24.94 8.42 -10.92
C TYR A 563 -24.40 7.05 -11.39
N THR A 564 -23.55 6.42 -10.58
CA THR A 564 -22.76 5.25 -11.02
C THR A 564 -22.65 4.13 -9.98
N ALA A 565 -22.82 2.88 -10.38
CA ALA A 565 -22.49 1.70 -9.58
C ALA A 565 -21.10 1.13 -9.90
N GLU A 566 -20.46 0.52 -8.89
CA GLU A 566 -19.15 -0.11 -9.05
C GLU A 566 -19.24 -1.56 -9.52
N MET A 567 -18.79 -1.82 -10.74
CA MET A 567 -18.75 -3.17 -11.33
C MET A 567 -17.63 -4.03 -10.73
N GLY A 568 -16.58 -3.41 -10.18
CA GLY A 568 -15.40 -4.10 -9.66
C GLY A 568 -15.10 -3.72 -8.21
N GLY A 569 -13.85 -3.35 -7.92
CA GLY A 569 -13.44 -2.91 -6.58
C GLY A 569 -14.24 -1.68 -6.12
N MET A 570 -15.01 -1.81 -5.03
CA MET A 570 -15.94 -0.78 -4.56
C MET A 570 -15.65 -0.26 -3.14
N ILE A 571 -14.90 -1.01 -2.33
CA ILE A 571 -14.60 -0.68 -0.94
C ILE A 571 -13.13 -0.26 -0.81
N ILE A 572 -12.90 0.81 -0.04
CA ILE A 572 -11.62 1.14 0.56
C ILE A 572 -11.62 0.51 1.96
N THR A 573 -10.85 -0.55 2.15
CA THR A 573 -10.64 -1.17 3.46
C THR A 573 -9.74 -0.27 4.29
N GLY A 574 -10.31 0.40 5.30
CA GLY A 574 -9.63 1.35 6.18
C GLY A 574 -9.08 2.61 5.48
N PHE A 575 -8.59 3.54 6.30
CA PHE A 575 -7.85 4.74 5.88
C PHE A 575 -6.75 5.14 6.88
N GLU A 576 -6.87 4.69 8.12
CA GLU A 576 -5.85 4.87 9.15
C GLU A 576 -4.74 3.80 8.99
N ARG A 577 -3.76 3.78 9.91
CA ARG A 577 -2.56 2.92 9.86
C ARG A 577 -1.73 3.00 8.55
N GLY A 578 -1.99 4.00 7.71
CA GLY A 578 -1.17 4.33 6.53
C GLY A 578 -1.62 3.77 5.19
N ASN A 579 -2.91 3.47 5.00
CA ASN A 579 -3.46 3.18 3.68
C ASN A 579 -3.19 4.36 2.70
N PRO A 580 -2.45 4.17 1.59
CA PRO A 580 -2.11 5.25 0.66
C PRO A 580 -3.34 5.90 -0.01
N MET A 581 -4.49 5.21 -0.01
CA MET A 581 -5.75 5.79 -0.48
C MET A 581 -6.18 7.01 0.34
N ASN A 582 -5.78 7.14 1.61
CA ASN A 582 -6.06 8.32 2.43
C ASN A 582 -5.42 9.58 1.80
N VAL A 583 -4.16 9.48 1.39
CA VAL A 583 -3.43 10.56 0.71
C VAL A 583 -4.08 10.90 -0.65
N LEU A 584 -4.39 9.90 -1.47
CA LEU A 584 -5.01 10.13 -2.79
C LEU A 584 -6.42 10.72 -2.69
N VAL A 585 -7.28 10.13 -1.87
CA VAL A 585 -8.73 10.44 -1.79
C VAL A 585 -8.99 11.68 -0.96
N ARG A 586 -8.43 11.77 0.24
CA ARG A 586 -8.68 12.89 1.18
C ARG A 586 -7.68 14.03 1.00
N GLY A 587 -6.38 13.70 0.92
CA GLY A 587 -5.30 14.69 0.86
C GLY A 587 -5.25 15.45 -0.46
N GLN A 588 -5.20 14.72 -1.59
CA GLN A 588 -4.97 15.27 -2.93
C GLN A 588 -6.27 15.56 -3.67
N LEU A 589 -7.05 14.53 -4.03
CA LEU A 589 -8.20 14.65 -4.93
C LEU A 589 -9.50 15.14 -4.25
N CYS A 590 -9.53 15.15 -2.91
CA CYS A 590 -10.66 15.62 -2.10
C CYS A 590 -12.03 15.00 -2.45
N LEU A 591 -12.04 13.72 -2.86
CA LEU A 591 -13.24 13.06 -3.38
C LEU A 591 -14.24 12.77 -2.23
N PRO A 592 -15.55 12.98 -2.44
CA PRO A 592 -16.56 12.65 -1.44
C PRO A 592 -16.65 11.13 -1.21
N TYR A 593 -16.76 10.73 0.04
CA TYR A 593 -16.80 9.32 0.44
C TYR A 593 -17.77 9.10 1.61
N ARG A 594 -18.30 7.88 1.75
CA ARG A 594 -19.12 7.46 2.91
C ARG A 594 -18.54 6.21 3.54
N ALA A 595 -18.35 6.27 4.86
CA ALA A 595 -18.03 5.10 5.67
C ALA A 595 -19.20 4.12 5.66
N LEU A 596 -18.90 2.82 5.66
CA LEU A 596 -19.86 1.76 5.87
C LEU A 596 -20.12 1.59 7.36
N ARG A 597 -21.38 1.42 7.73
CA ARG A 597 -21.74 0.78 9.00
C ARG A 597 -21.55 -0.73 8.85
N ALA A 598 -21.26 -1.41 9.96
CA ALA A 598 -21.04 -2.86 9.99
C ALA A 598 -22.30 -3.66 10.35
N ASP A 599 -23.37 -2.98 10.81
CA ASP A 599 -24.62 -3.63 11.16
C ASP A 599 -25.21 -4.34 9.94
N THR A 600 -25.45 -5.63 10.11
CA THR A 600 -25.90 -6.53 9.05
C THR A 600 -27.05 -7.36 9.62
N THR A 601 -28.22 -7.27 9.02
CA THR A 601 -29.32 -8.20 9.33
C THR A 601 -29.18 -9.42 8.44
N ILE A 602 -29.06 -10.61 9.02
CA ILE A 602 -29.12 -11.87 8.26
C ILE A 602 -30.56 -12.38 8.29
N TYR A 603 -31.10 -12.71 7.12
CA TYR A 603 -32.43 -13.31 6.95
C TYR A 603 -32.31 -14.80 6.62
N ASP A 604 -33.08 -15.65 7.28
CA ASP A 604 -33.14 -17.08 6.97
C ASP A 604 -33.86 -17.31 5.62
N SER A 605 -33.74 -18.51 5.03
CA SER A 605 -34.37 -18.83 3.74
C SER A 605 -35.90 -18.77 3.75
N ASN A 606 -36.51 -18.70 4.94
CA ASN A 606 -37.94 -18.46 5.15
C ASN A 606 -38.34 -16.96 5.16
N GLY A 607 -37.38 -16.04 5.00
CA GLY A 607 -37.62 -14.59 4.92
C GLY A 607 -37.56 -13.82 6.25
N LYS A 608 -37.57 -14.50 7.40
CA LYS A 608 -37.46 -13.86 8.72
C LYS A 608 -36.00 -13.51 9.06
N PRO A 609 -35.75 -12.45 9.84
CA PRO A 609 -34.43 -12.24 10.43
C PRO A 609 -34.05 -13.45 11.31
N VAL A 610 -32.77 -13.77 11.33
CA VAL A 610 -32.16 -14.72 12.26
C VAL A 610 -32.14 -14.11 13.67
N ASP A 611 -32.20 -14.96 14.69
CA ASP A 611 -32.04 -14.55 16.08
C ASP A 611 -30.59 -14.10 16.36
N HIS A 612 -30.41 -12.95 17.02
CA HIS A 612 -29.09 -12.33 17.15
C HIS A 612 -28.13 -13.12 18.05
N ASP A 613 -28.62 -13.68 19.16
CA ASP A 613 -27.81 -14.52 20.04
C ASP A 613 -27.39 -15.81 19.30
N ARG A 614 -28.27 -16.36 18.46
CA ARG A 614 -27.95 -17.53 17.63
C ARG A 614 -26.94 -17.23 16.52
N ASP A 615 -27.01 -16.05 15.91
CA ASP A 615 -26.06 -15.57 14.90
C ASP A 615 -24.64 -15.49 15.49
N LEU A 616 -24.48 -14.76 16.60
CA LEU A 616 -23.20 -14.63 17.34
C LEU A 616 -22.64 -15.98 17.81
N LEU A 617 -23.51 -16.89 18.26
CA LEU A 617 -23.13 -18.24 18.73
C LEU A 617 -22.58 -19.12 17.59
N VAL A 618 -23.11 -18.97 16.37
CA VAL A 618 -22.64 -19.69 15.18
C VAL A 618 -21.40 -19.02 14.57
N GLU A 619 -21.34 -17.69 14.50
CA GLU A 619 -20.14 -16.94 14.09
C GLU A 619 -18.94 -17.31 15.00
N SER A 620 -19.16 -17.40 16.31
CA SER A 620 -18.12 -17.79 17.26
C SER A 620 -17.60 -19.21 17.04
N LEU A 621 -18.47 -20.15 16.63
CA LEU A 621 -18.08 -21.52 16.29
C LEU A 621 -17.34 -21.59 14.95
N TYR A 622 -17.78 -20.81 13.95
CA TYR A 622 -17.11 -20.64 12.67
C TYR A 622 -15.67 -20.11 12.84
N ASN A 623 -15.50 -19.09 13.69
CA ASN A 623 -14.20 -18.51 14.00
C ASN A 623 -13.29 -19.51 14.72
N ASP A 624 -13.79 -20.29 15.69
CA ASP A 624 -12.97 -21.33 16.34
C ASP A 624 -12.56 -22.48 15.38
N CYS A 625 -13.40 -22.80 14.39
CA CYS A 625 -13.01 -23.71 13.31
C CYS A 625 -11.85 -23.14 12.47
N LEU A 626 -11.87 -21.84 12.15
CA LEU A 626 -10.75 -21.17 11.45
C LEU A 626 -9.49 -21.09 12.33
N ASP A 627 -9.60 -20.79 13.62
CA ASP A 627 -8.47 -20.76 14.56
C ASP A 627 -7.75 -22.10 14.61
N ARG A 628 -8.49 -23.23 14.63
CA ARG A 628 -7.92 -24.58 14.63
C ARG A 628 -7.25 -24.94 13.30
N VAL A 629 -7.88 -24.60 12.18
CA VAL A 629 -7.28 -24.81 10.84
C VAL A 629 -6.05 -23.89 10.62
N SER A 630 -5.94 -22.80 11.38
CA SER A 630 -4.81 -21.87 11.31
C SER A 630 -3.47 -22.43 11.82
N GLU A 631 -3.45 -23.57 12.52
CA GLU A 631 -2.20 -24.21 12.95
C GLU A 631 -1.31 -24.67 11.78
N PHE A 632 -1.92 -24.89 10.61
CA PHE A 632 -1.30 -25.37 9.37
C PHE A 632 -0.79 -24.26 8.43
N LYS A 633 -0.94 -22.99 8.82
CA LYS A 633 -0.50 -21.81 8.04
C LYS A 633 1.01 -21.74 7.84
N PHE A 634 1.46 -20.99 6.83
CA PHE A 634 2.86 -20.71 6.55
C PHE A 634 3.50 -19.87 7.66
N LYS A 635 4.33 -20.52 8.49
CA LYS A 635 5.01 -19.93 9.66
C LYS A 635 6.13 -18.99 9.24
N SER A 636 5.73 -17.78 8.85
CA SER A 636 6.61 -16.66 8.46
C SER A 636 7.56 -16.30 9.61
N GLN A 637 8.87 -16.28 9.35
CA GLN A 637 9.84 -15.76 10.32
C GLN A 637 9.89 -14.22 10.21
N PRO A 638 9.75 -13.47 11.32
CA PRO A 638 9.88 -12.01 11.28
C PRO A 638 11.34 -11.60 10.97
N SER A 639 11.53 -10.41 10.41
CA SER A 639 12.87 -9.82 10.23
C SER A 639 13.40 -9.24 11.55
N LYS A 640 14.70 -9.43 11.83
CA LYS A 640 15.38 -8.75 12.95
C LYS A 640 15.36 -7.23 12.79
N LEU A 641 14.59 -6.55 13.64
CA LEU A 641 14.49 -5.10 13.67
C LEU A 641 15.71 -4.47 14.37
N ILE A 642 16.43 -3.59 13.68
CA ILE A 642 17.41 -2.71 14.31
C ILE A 642 16.70 -1.46 14.86
N GLN A 643 16.51 -1.42 16.17
CA GLN A 643 15.77 -0.36 16.86
C GLN A 643 16.66 0.79 17.31
N GLY A 644 16.11 2.01 17.31
CA GLY A 644 16.67 3.17 18.00
C GLY A 644 16.23 3.24 19.47
N ASN A 645 16.77 4.20 20.22
CA ASN A 645 16.31 4.43 21.60
C ASN A 645 14.90 5.06 21.60
N ARG A 646 13.91 4.34 22.15
CA ARG A 646 12.50 4.75 22.14
C ARG A 646 12.24 6.02 22.94
N ASP A 647 12.86 6.17 24.10
CA ASP A 647 12.69 7.34 24.98
C ASP A 647 13.14 8.62 24.27
N LEU A 648 14.34 8.59 23.66
CA LEU A 648 14.87 9.71 22.89
C LEU A 648 14.00 10.06 21.67
N ILE A 649 13.43 9.06 20.99
CA ILE A 649 12.50 9.29 19.87
C ILE A 649 11.21 9.97 20.37
N ASN A 650 10.61 9.48 21.46
CA ASN A 650 9.41 10.07 22.08
C ASN A 650 9.64 11.51 22.59
N GLU A 651 10.84 11.83 23.05
CA GLU A 651 11.23 13.17 23.49
C GLU A 651 11.68 14.10 22.34
N GLY A 652 11.79 13.61 21.11
CA GLY A 652 12.31 14.36 19.96
C GLY A 652 13.81 14.67 20.05
N ARG A 653 14.59 13.83 20.73
CA ARG A 653 16.02 14.03 21.05
C ARG A 653 16.95 13.14 20.24
N ASP A 654 18.08 13.71 19.83
CA ASP A 654 19.12 13.03 19.06
C ASP A 654 20.10 12.25 19.97
N ALA A 655 20.75 11.23 19.42
CA ALA A 655 21.69 10.40 20.18
C ALA A 655 22.94 11.17 20.65
N VAL A 656 23.22 11.09 21.96
CA VAL A 656 24.28 11.88 22.62
C VAL A 656 25.68 11.39 22.29
N SER A 657 25.88 10.10 21.98
CA SER A 657 27.14 9.53 21.49
C SER A 657 27.01 9.00 20.05
N ASP A 658 28.12 8.61 19.43
CA ASP A 658 28.14 8.16 18.01
C ASP A 658 28.32 6.65 17.83
N GLY A 659 28.62 5.91 18.91
CA GLY A 659 29.18 4.57 18.83
C GLY A 659 30.64 4.55 18.34
N HIS A 660 31.23 3.35 18.27
CA HIS A 660 32.62 3.13 17.86
C HIS A 660 32.78 2.13 16.71
N LYS A 661 31.66 1.57 16.23
CA LYS A 661 31.56 0.58 15.14
C LYS A 661 30.29 0.84 14.36
N THR A 662 30.30 0.55 13.06
CA THR A 662 29.06 0.45 12.26
C THR A 662 28.23 -0.76 12.71
N ILE A 663 26.98 -0.86 12.26
CA ILE A 663 26.13 -2.04 12.49
C ILE A 663 26.81 -3.29 11.92
N SER A 664 27.35 -3.21 10.70
CA SER A 664 28.05 -4.34 10.07
C SER A 664 29.28 -4.78 10.89
N GLN A 665 30.12 -3.84 11.31
CA GLN A 665 31.30 -4.11 12.16
C GLN A 665 30.95 -4.64 13.56
N ALA A 666 29.74 -4.38 14.05
CA ALA A 666 29.24 -4.94 15.31
C ALA A 666 28.80 -6.40 15.13
N GLU A 667 28.01 -6.69 14.08
CA GLU A 667 27.56 -8.05 13.72
C GLU A 667 28.73 -8.96 13.31
N GLU A 668 29.64 -8.48 12.46
CA GLU A 668 30.86 -9.19 12.06
C GLU A 668 31.74 -9.53 13.27
N ALA A 669 31.87 -8.61 14.23
CA ALA A 669 32.61 -8.85 15.47
C ALA A 669 31.89 -9.77 16.46
N ALA A 670 30.55 -9.90 16.37
CA ALA A 670 29.79 -10.91 17.11
C ALA A 670 29.93 -12.29 16.45
N ALA A 671 29.87 -12.36 15.12
CA ALA A 671 30.06 -13.61 14.35
C ALA A 671 31.50 -14.15 14.42
N ALA A 672 32.48 -13.30 14.70
CA ALA A 672 33.87 -13.70 14.94
C ALA A 672 34.11 -14.34 16.32
N LEU A 673 33.11 -14.43 17.21
CA LEU A 673 33.24 -15.09 18.50
C LEU A 673 33.15 -16.62 18.35
N PRO A 674 33.94 -17.41 19.12
CA PRO A 674 33.82 -18.87 19.11
C PRO A 674 32.39 -19.33 19.44
N HIS A 675 31.86 -20.23 18.61
CA HIS A 675 30.49 -20.76 18.70
C HIS A 675 29.34 -19.75 18.48
N ALA A 676 29.61 -18.54 17.99
CA ALA A 676 28.56 -17.64 17.54
C ALA A 676 28.01 -18.06 16.16
N PRO A 677 26.70 -17.89 15.89
CA PRO A 677 26.13 -18.05 14.56
C PRO A 677 26.68 -17.01 13.56
N SER A 678 26.60 -17.31 12.26
CA SER A 678 26.98 -16.37 11.19
C SER A 678 26.13 -15.10 11.19
N VAL A 679 26.56 -14.02 10.51
CA VAL A 679 25.76 -12.79 10.39
C VAL A 679 24.38 -13.06 9.77
N SER A 680 24.29 -13.99 8.81
CA SER A 680 23.03 -14.48 8.24
C SER A 680 22.11 -15.10 9.28
N GLU A 681 22.62 -16.01 10.11
CA GLU A 681 21.85 -16.70 11.15
C GLU A 681 21.52 -15.76 12.33
N GLN A 682 22.43 -14.85 12.70
CA GLN A 682 22.19 -13.77 13.67
C GLN A 682 21.11 -12.78 13.25
N ASN A 683 20.71 -12.78 11.98
CA ASN A 683 19.66 -11.93 11.44
C ASN A 683 18.30 -12.62 11.33
N VAL A 684 18.24 -13.92 11.62
CA VAL A 684 17.01 -14.64 11.92
C VAL A 684 16.74 -14.49 13.44
N PRO A 685 15.60 -13.91 13.85
CA PRO A 685 15.23 -13.89 15.28
C PRO A 685 14.88 -15.29 15.78
N GLU A 686 14.80 -15.45 17.11
CA GLU A 686 14.44 -16.74 17.71
C GLU A 686 13.10 -17.28 17.18
N ARG A 687 13.05 -18.60 16.99
CA ARG A 687 11.91 -19.28 16.38
C ARG A 687 10.75 -19.37 17.37
N VAL A 688 9.94 -18.32 17.44
CA VAL A 688 8.72 -18.28 18.25
C VAL A 688 7.75 -19.33 17.70
N ASN A 689 7.43 -20.34 18.51
CA ASN A 689 6.51 -21.44 18.12
C ASN A 689 5.02 -21.06 18.22
N LEU A 690 4.70 -19.86 18.68
CA LEU A 690 3.34 -19.32 18.64
C LEU A 690 3.00 -18.96 17.19
N VAL A 691 1.82 -19.39 16.71
CA VAL A 691 1.22 -18.80 15.51
C VAL A 691 0.78 -17.38 15.89
N PRO A 692 1.33 -16.31 15.28
CA PRO A 692 0.81 -14.98 15.52
C PRO A 692 -0.54 -14.86 14.81
N VAL A 693 -1.61 -14.57 15.56
CA VAL A 693 -2.97 -14.41 15.01
C VAL A 693 -2.96 -13.46 13.81
N SER A 694 -2.17 -12.39 13.91
CA SER A 694 -1.47 -11.87 12.74
C SER A 694 -0.14 -11.19 13.10
N SER A 695 0.69 -10.86 12.10
CA SER A 695 1.92 -10.10 12.30
C SER A 695 2.15 -9.10 11.18
N ASP A 696 2.25 -7.82 11.53
CA ASP A 696 2.53 -6.74 10.60
C ASP A 696 3.90 -6.93 9.95
N LYS A 697 3.93 -7.18 8.64
CA LYS A 697 5.18 -7.44 7.89
C LYS A 697 5.95 -6.16 7.58
N LEU A 698 5.33 -4.99 7.72
CA LEU A 698 5.90 -3.67 7.39
C LEU A 698 6.43 -2.93 8.63
N THR A 699 5.76 -3.03 9.78
CA THR A 699 6.26 -2.48 11.05
C THR A 699 6.91 -3.52 11.97
N GLY A 700 6.69 -4.82 11.73
CA GLY A 700 7.14 -5.88 12.63
C GLY A 700 6.36 -5.95 13.96
N ARG A 701 5.23 -5.25 14.07
CA ARG A 701 4.32 -5.33 15.21
C ARG A 701 3.49 -6.62 15.14
N VAL A 702 3.90 -7.62 15.90
CA VAL A 702 3.11 -8.85 16.08
C VAL A 702 1.77 -8.47 16.70
N HIS A 703 0.69 -8.76 15.99
CA HIS A 703 -0.67 -8.63 16.49
C HIS A 703 -1.06 -9.95 17.17
N THR A 704 -0.46 -10.17 18.34
CA THR A 704 -1.03 -11.09 19.33
C THR A 704 -2.32 -10.47 19.86
N GLN A 705 -3.41 -10.59 19.12
CA GLN A 705 -4.67 -10.87 19.80
C GLN A 705 -4.45 -12.12 20.67
N PRO A 706 -5.11 -12.24 21.84
CA PRO A 706 -5.15 -13.48 22.60
C PRO A 706 -6.08 -14.50 21.94
N GLY A 707 -5.86 -14.77 20.65
CA GLY A 707 -6.30 -16.01 20.01
C GLY A 707 -5.55 -17.12 20.71
N THR A 708 -6.23 -17.73 21.69
CA THR A 708 -5.66 -18.68 22.65
C THR A 708 -5.18 -19.92 21.88
N PRO A 709 -3.85 -20.16 21.74
CA PRO A 709 -3.35 -21.40 21.15
C PRO A 709 -3.90 -22.55 21.98
N GLY A 710 -4.44 -23.60 21.35
CA GLY A 710 -5.43 -24.57 21.90
C GLY A 710 -5.24 -25.08 23.35
N LEU A 711 -5.41 -24.19 24.33
CA LEU A 711 -5.31 -24.45 25.78
C LEU A 711 -6.63 -24.97 26.36
N LEU A 712 -7.73 -24.77 25.63
CA LEU A 712 -9.04 -25.37 25.89
C LEU A 712 -9.32 -26.39 24.79
N THR A 713 -9.84 -27.56 25.16
CA THR A 713 -10.28 -28.53 24.14
C THR A 713 -11.49 -28.01 23.38
N ALA A 714 -11.79 -28.59 22.22
CA ALA A 714 -12.98 -28.25 21.43
C ALA A 714 -14.28 -28.32 22.26
N SER A 715 -14.37 -29.28 23.18
CA SER A 715 -15.50 -29.46 24.10
C SER A 715 -15.57 -28.39 25.21
N GLU A 716 -14.44 -27.92 25.73
CA GLU A 716 -14.39 -26.83 26.71
C GLU A 716 -14.68 -25.48 26.04
N LYS A 717 -14.06 -25.24 24.87
CA LYS A 717 -14.30 -24.03 24.06
C LYS A 717 -15.76 -23.92 23.66
N ALA A 718 -16.40 -25.01 23.21
CA ALA A 718 -17.83 -25.02 22.92
C ALA A 718 -18.70 -24.62 24.12
N LYS A 719 -18.41 -25.14 25.33
CA LYS A 719 -19.09 -24.71 26.57
C LYS A 719 -18.87 -23.22 26.86
N VAL A 720 -17.65 -22.72 26.71
CA VAL A 720 -17.30 -21.29 26.92
C VAL A 720 -18.00 -20.37 25.91
N LEU A 721 -18.22 -20.84 24.68
CA LEU A 721 -19.00 -20.14 23.67
C LEU A 721 -20.53 -20.18 23.93
N GLY A 722 -21.01 -20.97 24.89
CA GLY A 722 -22.44 -21.11 25.22
C GLY A 722 -23.13 -22.33 24.60
N TRP A 723 -22.43 -23.20 23.89
CA TRP A 723 -23.02 -24.43 23.34
C TRP A 723 -23.24 -25.50 24.41
N THR A 724 -24.42 -26.12 24.39
CA THR A 724 -24.67 -27.36 25.14
C THR A 724 -24.02 -28.54 24.44
N LEU A 725 -23.26 -29.36 25.19
CA LEU A 725 -22.63 -30.57 24.66
C LEU A 725 -23.61 -31.74 24.63
N LYS A 726 -23.34 -32.72 23.77
CA LYS A 726 -24.04 -34.02 23.75
C LYS A 726 -23.63 -34.89 24.96
N ASP A 727 -24.56 -35.68 25.49
CA ASP A 727 -24.40 -36.43 26.76
C ASP A 727 -23.18 -37.37 26.81
N SER A 728 -22.70 -37.83 25.65
CA SER A 728 -21.53 -38.73 25.52
C SER A 728 -20.17 -38.01 25.45
N VAL A 729 -20.15 -36.66 25.49
CA VAL A 729 -18.96 -35.86 25.16
C VAL A 729 -18.20 -35.45 26.43
N ASN A 730 -17.10 -36.17 26.67
CA ASN A 730 -16.10 -35.80 27.67
C ASN A 730 -15.16 -34.71 27.14
N ASP A 731 -14.06 -34.45 27.86
CA ASP A 731 -12.99 -33.56 27.41
C ASP A 731 -12.40 -34.02 26.06
N THR A 732 -12.82 -33.37 24.97
CA THR A 732 -12.62 -33.82 23.59
C THR A 732 -12.08 -32.67 22.74
N ASN A 733 -11.01 -32.93 21.99
CA ASN A 733 -10.43 -31.99 21.03
C ASN A 733 -10.63 -32.47 19.59
N LEU A 734 -10.46 -31.59 18.61
CA LEU A 734 -10.44 -31.99 17.19
C LEU A 734 -9.08 -32.59 16.84
N ASP A 735 -9.05 -33.58 15.95
CA ASP A 735 -7.83 -34.04 15.27
C ASP A 735 -7.93 -33.73 13.77
N LEU A 736 -7.13 -32.77 13.32
CA LEU A 736 -7.11 -32.29 11.95
C LEU A 736 -5.85 -32.73 11.19
N LEU A 737 -4.96 -33.52 11.82
CA LEU A 737 -3.67 -33.88 11.24
C LEU A 737 -3.83 -34.75 9.99
N GLU A 738 -4.66 -35.80 10.04
CA GLU A 738 -4.90 -36.69 8.89
C GLU A 738 -5.51 -35.92 7.69
N ALA A 739 -6.43 -34.99 7.96
CA ALA A 739 -7.04 -34.14 6.94
C ALA A 739 -6.05 -33.12 6.35
N ALA A 740 -5.07 -32.64 7.12
CA ALA A 740 -4.05 -31.69 6.68
C ALA A 740 -2.86 -32.35 5.97
N GLU A 741 -2.48 -33.58 6.35
CA GLU A 741 -1.43 -34.37 5.69
C GLU A 741 -1.91 -35.06 4.40
N THR A 742 -3.24 -35.10 4.16
CA THR A 742 -3.83 -35.64 2.94
C THR A 742 -3.28 -34.93 1.69
N PRO A 743 -2.87 -35.67 0.63
CA PRO A 743 -2.36 -35.05 -0.60
C PRO A 743 -3.38 -34.11 -1.25
N ARG A 744 -2.97 -32.85 -1.47
CA ARG A 744 -3.82 -31.71 -1.89
C ARG A 744 -4.87 -31.28 -0.86
N ALA A 745 -4.57 -31.39 0.44
CA ALA A 745 -5.33 -30.72 1.48
C ALA A 745 -5.43 -29.21 1.19
N THR A 746 -6.62 -28.66 1.33
CA THR A 746 -6.95 -27.25 1.10
C THR A 746 -7.59 -26.68 2.35
N LEU A 747 -7.71 -25.36 2.46
CA LEU A 747 -8.46 -24.73 3.55
C LEU A 747 -9.85 -25.38 3.72
N GLY A 748 -10.59 -25.55 2.62
CA GLY A 748 -11.93 -26.15 2.65
C GLY A 748 -12.00 -27.62 3.07
N SER A 749 -10.99 -28.46 2.79
CA SER A 749 -11.06 -29.88 3.16
C SER A 749 -10.84 -30.08 4.67
N VAL A 750 -9.92 -29.31 5.26
CA VAL A 750 -9.65 -29.37 6.71
C VAL A 750 -10.73 -28.63 7.52
N PHE A 751 -11.31 -27.56 6.96
CA PHE A 751 -12.42 -26.83 7.58
C PHE A 751 -13.74 -27.63 7.58
N ASP A 752 -14.07 -28.32 6.48
CA ASP A 752 -15.22 -29.24 6.44
C ASP A 752 -15.06 -30.38 7.45
N GLU A 753 -13.84 -30.87 7.68
CA GLU A 753 -13.56 -31.88 8.71
C GLU A 753 -13.71 -31.29 10.12
N ALA A 754 -13.25 -30.06 10.38
CA ALA A 754 -13.44 -29.39 11.66
C ALA A 754 -14.93 -29.26 12.04
N ILE A 755 -15.79 -28.87 11.09
CA ILE A 755 -17.26 -28.85 11.30
C ILE A 755 -17.81 -30.28 11.43
N THR A 756 -17.24 -31.26 10.74
CA THR A 756 -17.64 -32.67 10.85
C THR A 756 -17.40 -33.23 12.25
N GLN A 757 -16.26 -32.92 12.86
CA GLN A 757 -15.97 -33.33 14.23
C GLN A 757 -16.78 -32.51 15.25
N TYR A 758 -17.03 -31.22 15.01
CA TYR A 758 -17.88 -30.41 15.89
C TYR A 758 -19.34 -30.90 15.96
N ARG A 759 -19.89 -31.49 14.89
CA ARG A 759 -21.22 -32.15 14.90
C ARG A 759 -21.32 -33.32 15.90
N ASN A 760 -20.19 -33.90 16.32
CA ASN A 760 -20.13 -34.94 17.35
C ASN A 760 -20.08 -34.36 18.78
N ILE A 761 -19.68 -33.09 18.93
CA ILE A 761 -19.48 -32.39 20.21
C ILE A 761 -20.75 -31.63 20.62
N VAL A 762 -21.34 -30.88 19.70
CA VAL A 762 -22.55 -30.04 19.89
C VAL A 762 -23.67 -30.48 18.97
N ASP A 763 -24.91 -30.03 19.21
CA ASP A 763 -26.03 -30.27 18.28
C ASP A 763 -26.27 -29.07 17.36
N LEU A 764 -25.94 -29.27 16.07
CA LEU A 764 -26.13 -28.28 15.01
C LEU A 764 -27.39 -28.59 14.22
N THR A 765 -28.25 -27.59 14.08
CA THR A 765 -29.46 -27.63 13.26
C THR A 765 -29.16 -27.26 11.80
N ALA A 766 -30.13 -27.47 10.92
CA ALA A 766 -30.02 -27.05 9.52
C ALA A 766 -29.99 -25.51 9.33
N GLN A 767 -30.45 -24.73 10.32
CA GLN A 767 -30.30 -23.27 10.32
C GLN A 767 -28.85 -22.87 10.65
N ASP A 768 -28.22 -23.57 11.59
CA ASP A 768 -26.80 -23.35 11.93
C ASP A 768 -25.90 -23.72 10.76
N HIS A 769 -26.20 -24.81 10.06
CA HIS A 769 -25.48 -25.17 8.83
C HIS A 769 -25.65 -24.16 7.70
N ARG A 770 -26.81 -23.48 7.61
CA ARG A 770 -27.00 -22.33 6.71
C ARG A 770 -26.16 -21.11 7.14
N LEU A 771 -26.15 -20.77 8.43
CA LEU A 771 -25.34 -19.68 8.99
C LEU A 771 -23.84 -19.92 8.78
N LEU A 772 -23.31 -21.08 9.17
CA LEU A 772 -21.94 -21.50 8.91
C LEU A 772 -21.58 -21.33 7.43
N ASN A 773 -22.46 -21.75 6.51
CA ASN A 773 -22.21 -21.60 5.07
C ASN A 773 -22.35 -20.16 4.56
N TRP A 774 -23.05 -19.27 5.25
CA TRP A 774 -23.05 -17.84 4.94
C TRP A 774 -21.72 -17.19 5.33
N HIS A 775 -21.14 -17.53 6.50
CA HIS A 775 -19.79 -17.06 6.85
C HIS A 775 -18.72 -17.65 5.90
N VAL A 776 -18.83 -18.93 5.51
CA VAL A 776 -17.97 -19.51 4.46
C VAL A 776 -18.14 -18.75 3.14
N ALA A 777 -19.37 -18.44 2.72
CA ALA A 777 -19.63 -17.65 1.52
C ALA A 777 -19.02 -16.23 1.59
N ASN A 778 -18.97 -15.63 2.78
CA ASN A 778 -18.32 -14.34 3.03
C ASN A 778 -16.78 -14.43 2.89
N LEU A 779 -16.18 -15.55 3.29
CA LEU A 779 -14.75 -15.83 3.07
C LEU A 779 -14.44 -16.18 1.61
N GLU A 780 -15.33 -16.90 0.93
CA GLU A 780 -15.28 -17.17 -0.53
C GLU A 780 -15.50 -15.90 -1.36
N TYR A 781 -16.27 -14.92 -0.86
CA TYR A 781 -16.37 -13.57 -1.41
C TYR A 781 -15.05 -12.82 -1.24
N SER A 782 -14.51 -12.79 -0.03
CA SER A 782 -13.26 -12.09 0.31
C SER A 782 -12.10 -12.58 -0.57
N ASN A 783 -12.04 -13.89 -0.84
CA ASN A 783 -11.05 -14.53 -1.71
C ASN A 783 -11.44 -14.64 -3.20
N ALA A 784 -12.67 -14.27 -3.57
CA ALA A 784 -13.30 -14.52 -4.88
C ALA A 784 -13.20 -15.97 -5.40
N THR A 785 -13.06 -16.98 -4.54
CA THR A 785 -12.92 -18.38 -4.96
C THR A 785 -13.50 -19.33 -3.92
N ASN A 786 -13.82 -20.55 -4.35
CA ASN A 786 -14.25 -21.63 -3.48
C ASN A 786 -13.19 -21.95 -2.40
N LEU A 787 -13.64 -22.30 -1.18
CA LEU A 787 -12.80 -22.66 -0.04
C LEU A 787 -11.90 -23.88 -0.32
N HIS A 788 -12.36 -24.82 -1.17
CA HIS A 788 -11.58 -25.97 -1.65
C HIS A 788 -10.58 -25.63 -2.77
N ASN A 789 -10.49 -24.36 -3.18
CA ASN A 789 -9.47 -23.86 -4.11
C ASN A 789 -8.45 -22.94 -3.39
N LEU A 790 -8.45 -22.91 -2.04
CA LEU A 790 -7.54 -22.10 -1.23
C LEU A 790 -6.45 -22.95 -0.56
N SER A 791 -5.21 -22.47 -0.60
CA SER A 791 -4.08 -23.06 0.10
C SER A 791 -4.35 -23.14 1.60
N LEU A 792 -4.19 -24.33 2.19
CA LEU A 792 -4.21 -24.51 3.63
C LEU A 792 -3.14 -23.66 4.34
N GLY A 793 -1.96 -23.52 3.70
CA GLY A 793 -0.83 -22.76 4.22
C GLY A 793 -0.91 -21.25 3.99
N GLY A 794 -1.50 -20.81 2.87
CA GLY A 794 -1.33 -19.44 2.37
C GLY A 794 -2.59 -18.57 2.25
N TRP A 795 -3.77 -19.04 2.65
CA TRP A 795 -5.04 -18.33 2.43
C TRP A 795 -5.13 -16.93 3.06
N ASP A 796 -4.37 -16.66 4.12
CA ASP A 796 -4.28 -15.40 4.85
C ASP A 796 -2.86 -14.81 4.84
N ILE A 797 -2.11 -15.03 3.75
CA ILE A 797 -0.70 -14.60 3.65
C ILE A 797 -0.48 -13.10 3.89
N ASP A 798 -1.51 -12.28 3.77
CA ASP A 798 -1.54 -10.84 4.02
C ASP A 798 -2.09 -10.42 5.40
N ALA A 799 -2.49 -11.37 6.26
CA ALA A 799 -2.93 -11.08 7.62
C ALA A 799 -1.87 -10.29 8.43
N GLY A 800 -2.32 -9.29 9.18
CA GLY A 800 -1.51 -8.37 9.97
C GLY A 800 -1.19 -7.06 9.28
N ASN A 801 -1.47 -6.98 7.97
CA ASN A 801 -1.31 -5.77 7.14
C ASN A 801 -2.67 -5.05 6.93
N GLU A 802 -3.69 -5.36 7.73
CA GLU A 802 -5.02 -4.74 7.64
C GLU A 802 -4.95 -3.24 8.01
N TRP A 803 -5.72 -2.42 7.30
CA TRP A 803 -5.83 -1.00 7.60
C TRP A 803 -6.85 -0.73 8.71
N GLU A 804 -6.52 0.20 9.59
CA GLU A 804 -7.44 0.68 10.62
C GLU A 804 -8.46 1.68 10.03
N GLY A 805 -9.52 1.94 10.80
CA GLY A 805 -10.59 2.86 10.45
C GLY A 805 -11.70 2.24 9.61
N LYS A 806 -12.81 2.97 9.48
CA LYS A 806 -14.04 2.43 8.86
C LYS A 806 -13.87 2.18 7.36
N HIS A 807 -14.23 0.97 6.93
CA HIS A 807 -14.40 0.63 5.51
C HIS A 807 -15.28 1.66 4.81
N THR A 808 -14.96 2.03 3.57
CA THR A 808 -15.54 3.21 2.89
C THR A 808 -15.86 2.93 1.42
N MET A 809 -16.87 3.61 0.87
CA MET A 809 -17.10 3.71 -0.57
C MET A 809 -16.96 5.18 -1.05
N ILE A 810 -16.51 5.39 -2.29
CA ILE A 810 -16.46 6.72 -2.92
C ILE A 810 -17.83 7.08 -3.53
N VAL A 811 -18.34 8.27 -3.23
CA VAL A 811 -19.59 8.81 -3.78
C VAL A 811 -19.34 9.27 -5.22
N GLY A 812 -20.20 8.87 -6.16
CA GLY A 812 -19.96 9.13 -7.60
C GLY A 812 -18.86 8.26 -8.24
N GLY A 813 -18.45 7.19 -7.54
CA GLY A 813 -17.67 6.08 -8.10
C GLY A 813 -16.17 6.16 -7.89
N TYR A 814 -15.57 5.01 -7.58
CA TYR A 814 -14.17 4.78 -7.27
C TYR A 814 -13.25 4.98 -8.50
N GLN A 815 -13.76 4.85 -9.73
CA GLN A 815 -13.00 5.20 -10.95
C GLN A 815 -12.60 6.70 -11.00
N SER A 816 -13.10 7.54 -10.11
CA SER A 816 -12.65 8.93 -9.94
C SER A 816 -11.19 9.04 -9.48
N VAL A 817 -10.63 8.05 -8.75
CA VAL A 817 -9.21 8.06 -8.36
C VAL A 817 -8.26 7.83 -9.56
N PRO A 818 -8.42 6.79 -10.41
CA PRO A 818 -7.59 6.65 -11.61
C PRO A 818 -7.79 7.81 -12.61
N ARG A 819 -8.97 8.46 -12.66
CA ARG A 819 -9.14 9.71 -13.42
C ARG A 819 -8.28 10.85 -12.85
N GLY A 820 -8.22 10.98 -11.52
CA GLY A 820 -7.29 11.90 -10.85
C GLY A 820 -5.83 11.61 -11.22
N LEU A 821 -5.37 10.36 -11.09
CA LEU A 821 -4.00 9.98 -11.47
C LEU A 821 -3.69 10.23 -12.95
N LEU A 822 -4.67 10.05 -13.85
CA LEU A 822 -4.54 10.38 -15.28
C LEU A 822 -4.33 11.88 -15.50
N HIS A 823 -5.17 12.73 -14.93
CA HIS A 823 -5.24 14.16 -15.29
C HIS A 823 -4.37 15.08 -14.42
N CYS A 824 -4.15 14.75 -13.13
CA CYS A 824 -3.58 15.66 -12.14
C CYS A 824 -2.14 15.27 -11.72
N PRO A 825 -1.18 16.21 -11.60
CA PRO A 825 -1.32 17.65 -11.88
C PRO A 825 -1.37 17.99 -13.38
N THR A 826 -0.81 17.12 -14.23
CA THR A 826 -0.78 17.27 -15.69
C THR A 826 -1.13 15.94 -16.36
N PRO A 827 -1.84 15.90 -17.49
CA PRO A 827 -2.20 14.64 -18.17
C PRO A 827 -1.01 13.71 -18.43
N LEU A 828 -1.19 12.40 -18.18
CA LEU A 828 -0.30 11.34 -18.66
C LEU A 828 -0.61 11.00 -20.13
N ASP A 829 0.39 10.55 -20.89
CA ASP A 829 0.17 9.96 -22.21
C ASP A 829 -0.38 8.53 -22.07
N VAL A 830 -1.67 8.35 -22.40
CA VAL A 830 -2.38 7.07 -22.29
C VAL A 830 -3.09 6.75 -23.61
N ARG A 831 -2.66 5.68 -24.27
CA ARG A 831 -3.24 5.16 -25.50
C ARG A 831 -4.28 4.09 -25.15
N ILE A 832 -5.55 4.45 -25.24
CA ILE A 832 -6.69 3.52 -25.11
C ILE A 832 -6.87 2.67 -26.39
N LYS A 833 -7.68 1.62 -26.33
CA LYS A 833 -7.92 0.63 -27.41
C LYS A 833 -6.64 -0.06 -27.93
N SER A 834 -5.51 0.09 -27.24
CA SER A 834 -4.17 -0.40 -27.60
C SER A 834 -3.92 -1.77 -26.97
N ALA A 835 -4.58 -2.81 -27.49
CA ALA A 835 -4.51 -4.16 -26.94
C ALA A 835 -3.18 -4.84 -27.29
N VAL A 836 -2.33 -5.08 -26.30
CA VAL A 836 -1.00 -5.70 -26.50
C VAL A 836 -1.12 -7.19 -26.88
N LYS A 837 -0.38 -7.57 -27.93
CA LYS A 837 -0.30 -8.91 -28.52
C LYS A 837 1.07 -9.57 -28.26
N LYS A 838 2.17 -8.84 -28.45
CA LYS A 838 3.54 -9.33 -28.24
C LYS A 838 4.40 -8.32 -27.48
N ILE A 839 5.26 -8.81 -26.60
CA ILE A 839 6.26 -8.06 -25.85
C ILE A 839 7.63 -8.67 -26.16
N THR A 840 8.43 -7.96 -26.95
CA THR A 840 9.84 -8.31 -27.19
C THR A 840 10.69 -7.56 -26.16
N TYR A 841 11.59 -8.24 -25.46
CA TYR A 841 12.42 -7.65 -24.40
C TYR A 841 13.79 -8.34 -24.33
N GLU A 842 14.73 -7.78 -23.57
CA GLU A 842 16.04 -8.37 -23.35
C GLU A 842 16.21 -8.80 -21.89
N THR A 843 16.84 -9.95 -21.67
CA THR A 843 17.14 -10.47 -20.32
C THR A 843 18.28 -9.73 -19.61
N GLN A 844 18.87 -8.71 -20.25
CA GLN A 844 19.89 -7.83 -19.68
C GLN A 844 19.35 -6.40 -19.57
N GLN A 845 19.70 -5.68 -18.50
CA GLN A 845 19.14 -4.35 -18.15
C GLN A 845 19.52 -3.17 -19.10
N ARG A 846 20.12 -3.43 -20.26
CA ARG A 846 20.59 -2.40 -21.21
C ARG A 846 20.10 -2.61 -22.65
N GLY A 847 19.12 -3.48 -22.83
CA GLY A 847 18.58 -3.83 -24.12
C GLY A 847 17.56 -2.85 -24.68
N ARG A 848 17.03 -3.17 -25.86
CA ARG A 848 15.78 -2.60 -26.38
C ARG A 848 14.60 -3.50 -26.02
N ALA A 849 13.41 -2.94 -26.11
CA ALA A 849 12.16 -3.67 -26.07
C ALA A 849 11.22 -3.10 -27.14
N THR A 850 10.26 -3.90 -27.61
CA THR A 850 9.21 -3.46 -28.54
C THR A 850 7.90 -4.13 -28.17
N VAL A 851 6.84 -3.34 -28.02
CA VAL A 851 5.49 -3.80 -27.69
C VAL A 851 4.61 -3.68 -28.94
N GLU A 852 4.09 -4.82 -29.41
CA GLU A 852 3.19 -4.92 -30.57
C GLU A 852 1.75 -5.08 -30.10
N CYS A 853 0.83 -4.31 -30.67
CA CYS A 853 -0.61 -4.40 -30.42
C CYS A 853 -1.35 -5.23 -31.49
N GLU A 854 -2.58 -5.67 -31.17
CA GLU A 854 -3.44 -6.49 -32.04
C GLU A 854 -3.80 -5.79 -33.36
N ASP A 855 -3.76 -4.46 -33.42
CA ASP A 855 -3.97 -3.64 -34.62
C ASP A 855 -2.71 -3.51 -35.50
N GLY A 856 -1.58 -4.08 -35.07
CA GLY A 856 -0.28 -3.97 -35.75
C GLY A 856 0.51 -2.71 -35.40
N THR A 857 0.05 -1.87 -34.47
CA THR A 857 0.86 -0.74 -33.98
C THR A 857 1.99 -1.24 -33.07
N THR A 858 3.18 -0.64 -33.20
CA THR A 858 4.40 -1.05 -32.49
C THR A 858 5.03 0.12 -31.73
N PHE A 859 5.33 -0.11 -30.46
CA PHE A 859 5.97 0.87 -29.57
C PHE A 859 7.34 0.34 -29.14
N ASP A 860 8.41 0.90 -29.72
CA ASP A 860 9.76 0.72 -29.18
C ASP A 860 9.86 1.31 -27.78
N ALA A 861 10.69 0.70 -26.92
CA ALA A 861 10.98 1.12 -25.56
C ALA A 861 12.41 0.74 -25.14
N ASP A 862 12.92 1.39 -24.10
CA ASP A 862 14.10 0.93 -23.36
C ASP A 862 13.69 -0.01 -22.21
N TYR A 863 12.50 0.22 -21.62
CA TYR A 863 11.94 -0.54 -20.50
C TYR A 863 10.43 -0.74 -20.65
N VAL A 864 9.93 -1.89 -20.20
CA VAL A 864 8.50 -2.22 -20.21
C VAL A 864 8.03 -2.60 -18.81
N VAL A 865 6.94 -2.00 -18.33
CA VAL A 865 6.27 -2.38 -17.08
C VAL A 865 4.96 -3.10 -17.43
N SER A 866 4.92 -4.41 -17.23
CA SER A 866 3.70 -5.19 -17.37
C SER A 866 2.80 -5.01 -16.15
N THR A 867 1.56 -4.55 -16.36
CA THR A 867 0.49 -4.60 -15.33
C THR A 867 -0.72 -5.45 -15.76
N ILE A 868 -0.49 -6.32 -16.73
CA ILE A 868 -1.45 -7.28 -17.28
C ILE A 868 -2.00 -8.16 -16.14
N PRO A 869 -3.33 -8.28 -15.94
CA PRO A 869 -3.90 -9.10 -14.87
C PRO A 869 -3.50 -10.57 -14.94
N LEU A 870 -3.31 -11.22 -13.78
CA LEU A 870 -2.87 -12.62 -13.68
C LEU A 870 -3.75 -13.58 -14.50
N GLY A 871 -5.07 -13.41 -14.53
CA GLY A 871 -5.96 -14.22 -15.37
C GLY A 871 -5.66 -14.12 -16.86
N VAL A 872 -5.18 -12.97 -17.35
CA VAL A 872 -4.78 -12.78 -18.75
C VAL A 872 -3.41 -13.43 -19.00
N LEU A 873 -2.47 -13.35 -18.05
CA LEU A 873 -1.19 -14.07 -18.12
C LEU A 873 -1.40 -15.60 -18.15
N LYS A 874 -2.30 -16.12 -17.29
CA LYS A 874 -2.70 -17.54 -17.25
C LYS A 874 -3.31 -18.06 -18.57
N GLN A 875 -3.81 -17.19 -19.45
CA GLN A 875 -4.32 -17.60 -20.77
C GLN A 875 -3.20 -17.89 -21.79
N ASN A 876 -1.96 -17.44 -21.53
CA ASN A 876 -0.80 -17.60 -22.42
C ASN A 876 -1.06 -17.15 -23.89
N LYS A 877 -1.79 -16.04 -24.06
CA LYS A 877 -2.14 -15.48 -25.40
C LYS A 877 -1.33 -14.25 -25.80
N ILE A 878 -0.56 -13.67 -24.86
CA ILE A 878 0.37 -12.58 -25.14
C ILE A 878 1.74 -13.22 -25.31
N GLU A 879 2.36 -13.00 -26.47
CA GLU A 879 3.67 -13.56 -26.78
C GLU A 879 4.77 -12.78 -26.04
N PHE A 880 5.63 -13.50 -25.33
CA PHE A 880 6.84 -12.97 -24.72
C PHE A 880 8.03 -13.49 -25.50
N ASP A 881 8.89 -12.59 -25.98
CA ASP A 881 10.08 -12.92 -26.77
C ASP A 881 11.33 -12.25 -26.16
N PRO A 882 12.24 -13.00 -25.52
CA PRO A 882 12.18 -14.45 -25.32
C PRO A 882 11.06 -14.86 -24.34
N PRO A 883 10.66 -16.14 -24.29
CA PRO A 883 9.63 -16.62 -23.37
C PRO A 883 9.96 -16.34 -21.89
N LEU A 884 8.92 -16.12 -21.08
CA LEU A 884 9.07 -15.98 -19.63
C LEU A 884 9.72 -17.25 -19.02
N PRO A 885 10.67 -17.11 -18.08
CA PRO A 885 11.38 -18.25 -17.49
C PRO A 885 10.48 -19.07 -16.56
N ASP A 886 10.80 -20.35 -16.40
CA ASP A 886 10.00 -21.33 -15.66
C ASP A 886 9.61 -20.87 -14.24
N TRP A 887 10.51 -20.20 -13.52
CA TRP A 887 10.20 -19.68 -12.18
C TRP A 887 9.07 -18.64 -12.18
N LYS A 888 8.91 -17.87 -13.27
CA LYS A 888 7.81 -16.91 -13.43
C LYS A 888 6.54 -17.62 -13.90
N THR A 889 6.62 -18.51 -14.89
CA THR A 889 5.44 -19.22 -15.42
C THR A 889 4.83 -20.21 -14.42
N GLN A 890 5.65 -20.82 -13.56
CA GLN A 890 5.17 -21.62 -12.43
C GLN A 890 4.45 -20.76 -11.37
N ALA A 891 4.96 -19.59 -11.01
CA ALA A 891 4.27 -18.67 -10.09
C ALA A 891 2.93 -18.17 -10.69
N ILE A 892 2.92 -17.83 -11.99
CA ILE A 892 1.69 -17.54 -12.76
C ILE A 892 0.71 -18.72 -12.69
N THR A 893 1.20 -19.96 -12.63
CA THR A 893 0.37 -21.17 -12.54
C THR A 893 -0.19 -21.37 -11.13
N ARG A 894 0.65 -21.33 -10.09
CA ARG A 894 0.31 -21.64 -8.69
C ARG A 894 -0.61 -20.63 -8.01
N ILE A 895 -0.38 -19.32 -8.20
CA ILE A 895 -1.23 -18.28 -7.59
C ILE A 895 -2.66 -18.43 -8.10
N GLY A 896 -3.65 -18.40 -7.21
CA GLY A 896 -5.07 -18.50 -7.55
C GLY A 896 -5.55 -17.25 -8.28
N TYR A 897 -6.60 -17.38 -9.07
CA TYR A 897 -7.27 -16.23 -9.68
C TYR A 897 -8.78 -16.47 -9.70
N GLY A 898 -9.49 -15.76 -8.83
CA GLY A 898 -10.89 -15.99 -8.52
C GLY A 898 -11.87 -15.31 -9.47
N VAL A 899 -13.16 -15.61 -9.28
CA VAL A 899 -14.30 -14.95 -9.92
C VAL A 899 -15.32 -14.58 -8.85
N LEU A 900 -15.49 -13.28 -8.65
CA LEU A 900 -16.57 -12.65 -7.90
C LEU A 900 -17.36 -11.79 -8.87
N ASN A 901 -18.67 -12.04 -8.97
CA ASN A 901 -19.58 -11.25 -9.80
C ASN A 901 -20.66 -10.56 -8.96
N LYS A 902 -21.35 -9.60 -9.58
CA LYS A 902 -22.36 -8.75 -8.96
C LYS A 902 -23.63 -8.70 -9.82
N VAL A 903 -24.78 -8.61 -9.16
CA VAL A 903 -26.06 -8.25 -9.76
C VAL A 903 -26.51 -6.93 -9.14
N VAL A 904 -26.42 -5.85 -9.92
CA VAL A 904 -26.84 -4.49 -9.54
C VAL A 904 -28.29 -4.29 -9.98
N LEU A 905 -29.11 -3.72 -9.10
CA LEU A 905 -30.55 -3.53 -9.28
C LEU A 905 -30.94 -2.12 -8.85
N VAL A 906 -31.44 -1.30 -9.79
CA VAL A 906 -31.90 0.07 -9.54
C VAL A 906 -33.43 0.09 -9.53
N TYR A 907 -34.03 0.80 -8.59
CA TYR A 907 -35.48 0.90 -8.38
C TYR A 907 -35.93 2.36 -8.30
N ASP A 908 -37.21 2.62 -8.59
CA ASP A 908 -37.79 3.98 -8.45
C ASP A 908 -37.82 4.46 -6.99
N GLN A 909 -38.02 3.53 -6.05
CA GLN A 909 -38.14 3.77 -4.61
C GLN A 909 -37.52 2.62 -3.80
N PRO A 910 -36.95 2.87 -2.61
CA PRO A 910 -36.49 1.82 -1.72
C PRO A 910 -37.68 1.09 -1.07
N PHE A 911 -37.56 -0.22 -0.91
CA PHE A 911 -38.48 -1.09 -0.14
C PHE A 911 -37.78 -1.82 1.01
N TRP A 912 -36.50 -1.49 1.24
CA TRP A 912 -35.61 -2.02 2.26
C TRP A 912 -35.28 -0.93 3.29
N ASP A 913 -34.70 -1.31 4.43
CA ASP A 913 -34.20 -0.38 5.44
C ASP A 913 -33.09 0.50 4.85
N THR A 914 -33.34 1.81 4.71
CA THR A 914 -32.42 2.76 4.07
C THR A 914 -31.23 3.14 4.94
N GLU A 915 -31.30 2.93 6.26
CA GLU A 915 -30.20 3.18 7.19
C GLU A 915 -29.24 1.98 7.29
N ARG A 916 -29.67 0.78 6.90
CA ARG A 916 -28.78 -0.38 6.80
C ARG A 916 -27.98 -0.37 5.51
N HIS A 917 -26.68 -0.58 5.65
CA HIS A 917 -25.75 -0.59 4.51
C HIS A 917 -25.63 -1.99 3.88
N ILE A 918 -25.81 -3.05 4.67
CA ILE A 918 -25.61 -4.45 4.28
C ILE A 918 -26.73 -5.32 4.87
N PHE A 919 -27.18 -6.33 4.14
CA PHE A 919 -27.95 -7.45 4.70
C PHE A 919 -27.53 -8.79 4.08
N GLY A 920 -27.67 -9.86 4.86
CA GLY A 920 -27.41 -11.24 4.45
C GLY A 920 -28.70 -12.01 4.19
N VAL A 921 -28.67 -13.00 3.29
CA VAL A 921 -29.76 -13.96 3.10
C VAL A 921 -29.19 -15.37 3.04
N LEU A 922 -29.65 -16.24 3.95
CA LEU A 922 -29.24 -17.63 4.02
C LEU A 922 -29.75 -18.43 2.81
N ARG A 923 -28.92 -19.35 2.32
CA ARG A 923 -29.20 -20.16 1.13
C ARG A 923 -29.35 -21.62 1.54
N ASP A 924 -30.46 -22.24 1.16
CA ASP A 924 -30.69 -23.66 1.43
C ASP A 924 -29.77 -24.55 0.58
N ALA A 925 -29.33 -25.66 1.17
CA ALA A 925 -28.81 -26.80 0.43
C ALA A 925 -29.92 -27.49 -0.37
N THR A 926 -29.54 -28.32 -1.35
CA THR A 926 -30.47 -29.13 -2.16
C THR A 926 -31.47 -29.92 -1.29
N ASN A 927 -31.05 -30.34 -0.10
CA ASN A 927 -31.93 -30.72 0.99
C ASN A 927 -31.86 -29.65 2.10
N ARG A 928 -32.96 -28.92 2.33
CA ARG A 928 -33.10 -27.87 3.38
C ARG A 928 -32.85 -28.36 4.83
N HIS A 929 -32.80 -29.67 5.03
CA HIS A 929 -32.53 -30.33 6.32
C HIS A 929 -31.13 -30.97 6.36
N SER A 930 -30.25 -30.69 5.40
CA SER A 930 -28.88 -31.23 5.41
C SER A 930 -28.05 -30.64 6.55
N LEU A 931 -27.14 -31.46 7.08
CA LEU A 931 -26.10 -31.07 8.03
C LEU A 931 -24.71 -31.33 7.42
N ASN A 932 -24.60 -31.43 6.09
CA ASN A 932 -23.38 -31.74 5.36
C ASN A 932 -22.89 -30.52 4.57
N GLN A 933 -21.62 -30.11 4.76
CA GLN A 933 -21.04 -28.93 4.10
C GLN A 933 -21.09 -29.02 2.56
N SER A 934 -20.88 -30.21 2.00
CA SER A 934 -20.85 -30.40 0.54
C SER A 934 -22.17 -30.05 -0.15
N ASP A 935 -23.31 -30.18 0.54
CA ASP A 935 -24.64 -29.95 -0.04
C ASP A 935 -24.98 -28.46 -0.21
N TYR A 936 -24.25 -27.58 0.49
CA TYR A 936 -24.39 -26.12 0.40
C TYR A 936 -23.44 -25.48 -0.63
N ARG A 937 -22.36 -26.17 -1.00
CA ARG A 937 -21.20 -25.65 -1.74
C ARG A 937 -21.56 -24.80 -2.97
N THR A 938 -22.52 -25.24 -3.79
CA THR A 938 -22.89 -24.56 -5.04
C THR A 938 -23.86 -23.39 -4.85
N GLN A 939 -24.59 -23.34 -3.73
CA GLN A 939 -25.64 -22.34 -3.48
C GLN A 939 -25.24 -21.29 -2.45
N ARG A 940 -24.30 -21.58 -1.54
CA ARG A 940 -23.98 -20.70 -0.39
C ARG A 940 -23.56 -19.28 -0.79
N GLY A 941 -22.78 -19.12 -1.85
CA GLY A 941 -22.35 -17.81 -2.38
C GLY A 941 -23.33 -17.12 -3.32
N ARG A 942 -24.53 -17.68 -3.54
CA ARG A 942 -25.48 -17.21 -4.57
C ARG A 942 -26.47 -16.20 -4.00
N MET A 943 -26.22 -14.90 -4.23
CA MET A 943 -27.06 -13.79 -3.74
C MET A 943 -27.18 -13.78 -2.19
N PHE A 944 -26.10 -14.18 -1.54
CA PHE A 944 -26.03 -14.38 -0.09
C PHE A 944 -25.86 -13.08 0.70
N GLN A 945 -25.32 -12.02 0.08
CA GLN A 945 -25.05 -10.73 0.69
C GLN A 945 -25.41 -9.60 -0.27
N TRP A 946 -25.99 -8.55 0.29
CA TRP A 946 -26.60 -7.44 -0.41
C TRP A 946 -26.10 -6.11 0.15
N PHE A 947 -25.72 -5.18 -0.71
CA PHE A 947 -25.29 -3.83 -0.34
C PHE A 947 -26.32 -2.80 -0.78
N ASN A 948 -26.78 -1.98 0.16
CA ASN A 948 -27.52 -0.75 -0.11
C ASN A 948 -26.52 0.35 -0.50
N VAL A 949 -26.44 0.65 -1.80
CA VAL A 949 -25.50 1.65 -2.34
C VAL A 949 -26.20 2.95 -2.75
N THR A 950 -27.42 3.17 -2.25
CA THR A 950 -28.25 4.35 -2.56
C THR A 950 -27.50 5.65 -2.25
N GLN A 951 -26.88 5.74 -1.08
CA GLN A 951 -26.20 6.95 -0.61
C GLN A 951 -24.87 7.26 -1.35
N THR A 952 -24.32 6.32 -2.14
CA THR A 952 -23.05 6.46 -2.86
C THR A 952 -23.23 6.55 -4.37
N THR A 953 -24.34 6.02 -4.89
CA THR A 953 -24.69 5.99 -6.32
C THR A 953 -25.78 7.00 -6.71
N GLY A 954 -26.55 7.53 -5.75
CA GLY A 954 -27.52 8.60 -5.93
C GLY A 954 -28.92 8.17 -6.37
N LEU A 955 -29.17 6.86 -6.56
CA LEU A 955 -30.49 6.28 -6.86
C LEU A 955 -30.76 5.08 -5.94
N PRO A 956 -32.02 4.71 -5.66
CA PRO A 956 -32.34 3.52 -4.86
C PRO A 956 -31.76 2.25 -5.52
N CYS A 957 -30.67 1.74 -4.96
CA CYS A 957 -29.84 0.75 -5.64
C CYS A 957 -29.33 -0.31 -4.66
N LEU A 958 -29.59 -1.57 -5.01
CA LEU A 958 -29.05 -2.76 -4.35
C LEU A 958 -27.97 -3.42 -5.21
N VAL A 959 -27.01 -4.06 -4.56
CA VAL A 959 -25.99 -4.89 -5.22
C VAL A 959 -25.92 -6.24 -4.50
N ALA A 960 -26.36 -7.31 -5.17
CA ALA A 960 -26.19 -8.68 -4.71
C ALA A 960 -24.83 -9.23 -5.15
N LEU A 961 -24.19 -10.04 -4.29
CA LEU A 961 -22.94 -10.73 -4.59
C LEU A 961 -23.14 -12.17 -5.05
N MET A 962 -22.27 -12.61 -5.97
CA MET A 962 -22.16 -13.98 -6.47
C MET A 962 -20.73 -14.46 -6.25
N ALA A 963 -20.54 -15.26 -5.19
CA ALA A 963 -19.25 -15.71 -4.67
C ALA A 963 -19.09 -17.24 -4.72
N GLY A 964 -17.90 -17.76 -4.44
CA GLY A 964 -17.60 -19.19 -4.52
C GLY A 964 -17.91 -19.77 -5.91
N ASP A 965 -18.49 -20.96 -5.97
CA ASP A 965 -18.88 -21.60 -7.24
C ASP A 965 -19.95 -20.76 -8.00
N ALA A 966 -20.84 -20.07 -7.28
CA ALA A 966 -21.87 -19.21 -7.88
C ALA A 966 -21.30 -17.99 -8.62
N GLY A 967 -20.10 -17.54 -8.27
CA GLY A 967 -19.37 -16.50 -9.00
C GLY A 967 -19.04 -16.93 -10.44
N PHE A 968 -18.70 -18.20 -10.64
CA PHE A 968 -18.46 -18.81 -11.95
C PHE A 968 -19.78 -19.12 -12.67
N ASP A 969 -20.80 -19.65 -11.99
CA ASP A 969 -22.12 -19.91 -12.58
C ASP A 969 -22.74 -18.67 -13.26
N THR A 970 -22.50 -17.49 -12.67
CA THR A 970 -22.98 -16.19 -13.16
C THR A 970 -22.55 -15.90 -14.60
N GLU A 971 -21.39 -16.42 -15.01
CA GLU A 971 -20.85 -16.23 -16.37
C GLU A 971 -21.73 -16.91 -17.43
N TYR A 972 -22.40 -18.02 -17.08
CA TYR A 972 -23.17 -18.87 -18.00
C TYR A 972 -24.70 -18.63 -17.96
N HIS A 973 -25.23 -18.00 -16.91
CA HIS A 973 -26.65 -17.69 -16.81
C HIS A 973 -27.01 -16.41 -17.58
N SER A 974 -28.25 -16.32 -18.08
CA SER A 974 -28.77 -15.06 -18.67
C SER A 974 -28.97 -13.98 -17.61
N ASN A 975 -28.96 -12.70 -18.02
CA ASN A 975 -29.26 -11.59 -17.11
C ASN A 975 -30.67 -11.72 -16.52
N ASP A 976 -31.66 -12.03 -17.35
CA ASP A 976 -33.08 -12.06 -16.96
C ASP A 976 -33.35 -13.17 -15.94
N ALA A 977 -32.69 -14.33 -16.05
CA ALA A 977 -32.77 -15.39 -15.06
C ALA A 977 -32.18 -14.97 -13.70
N LEU A 978 -31.01 -14.31 -13.72
CA LEU A 978 -30.36 -13.82 -12.51
C LEU A 978 -31.15 -12.68 -11.85
N VAL A 979 -31.76 -11.80 -12.65
CA VAL A 979 -32.64 -10.72 -12.14
C VAL A 979 -33.94 -11.31 -11.59
N ALA A 980 -34.54 -12.31 -12.24
CA ALA A 980 -35.73 -12.99 -11.73
C ALA A 980 -35.46 -13.73 -10.39
N GLU A 981 -34.33 -14.42 -10.29
CA GLU A 981 -33.88 -15.06 -9.04
C GLU A 981 -33.62 -14.01 -7.95
N ALA A 982 -32.91 -12.92 -8.27
CA ALA A 982 -32.65 -11.83 -7.33
C ALA A 982 -33.95 -11.18 -6.83
N THR A 983 -34.91 -10.92 -7.72
CA THR A 983 -36.24 -10.45 -7.35
C THR A 983 -37.01 -11.49 -6.51
N GLN A 984 -36.83 -12.80 -6.73
CA GLN A 984 -37.43 -13.84 -5.88
C GLN A 984 -36.83 -13.86 -4.47
N VAL A 985 -35.51 -13.73 -4.33
CA VAL A 985 -34.82 -13.66 -3.02
C VAL A 985 -35.29 -12.42 -2.24
N LEU A 986 -35.40 -11.27 -2.90
CA LEU A 986 -35.94 -10.05 -2.31
C LEU A 986 -37.43 -10.20 -1.93
N ARG A 987 -38.24 -10.91 -2.72
CA ARG A 987 -39.65 -11.22 -2.40
C ARG A 987 -39.83 -12.18 -1.22
N SER A 988 -38.87 -13.06 -0.94
CA SER A 988 -38.91 -13.85 0.31
C SER A 988 -38.67 -13.00 1.55
N VAL A 989 -37.81 -11.98 1.48
CA VAL A 989 -37.48 -11.11 2.63
C VAL A 989 -38.49 -9.97 2.81
N PHE A 990 -38.71 -9.16 1.77
CA PHE A 990 -39.54 -7.95 1.83
C PHE A 990 -40.98 -8.15 1.31
N GLY A 991 -41.35 -9.41 1.03
CA GLY A 991 -42.69 -9.82 0.61
C GLY A 991 -42.97 -9.69 -0.90
N SER A 992 -44.09 -10.26 -1.32
CA SER A 992 -44.44 -10.43 -2.75
C SER A 992 -44.60 -9.13 -3.55
N LYS A 993 -44.72 -7.98 -2.90
CA LYS A 993 -44.91 -6.66 -3.54
C LYS A 993 -43.62 -6.08 -4.14
N VAL A 994 -42.44 -6.65 -3.88
CA VAL A 994 -41.18 -6.16 -4.47
C VAL A 994 -41.27 -6.14 -6.00
N PRO A 995 -41.04 -4.98 -6.65
CA PRO A 995 -41.10 -4.85 -8.10
C PRO A 995 -39.88 -5.50 -8.79
N TYR A 996 -39.92 -5.56 -10.12
CA TYR A 996 -38.68 -5.75 -10.90
C TYR A 996 -37.88 -4.43 -10.94
N PRO A 997 -36.55 -4.48 -11.13
CA PRO A 997 -35.74 -3.27 -11.24
C PRO A 997 -36.01 -2.50 -12.53
N VAL A 998 -35.79 -1.18 -12.49
CA VAL A 998 -35.88 -0.25 -13.62
C VAL A 998 -34.63 -0.35 -14.51
N GLU A 999 -33.46 -0.49 -13.89
CA GLU A 999 -32.22 -0.87 -14.58
C GLU A 999 -31.53 -1.99 -13.80
N SER A 1000 -30.96 -2.96 -14.52
CA SER A 1000 -30.12 -4.01 -13.95
C SER A 1000 -28.78 -4.14 -14.66
N ILE A 1001 -27.75 -4.58 -13.92
CA ILE A 1001 -26.41 -4.79 -14.44
C ILE A 1001 -25.80 -6.04 -13.83
N VAL A 1002 -25.43 -7.01 -14.67
CA VAL A 1002 -24.72 -8.23 -14.25
C VAL A 1002 -23.27 -8.16 -14.73
N THR A 1003 -22.31 -8.38 -13.83
CA THR A 1003 -20.88 -8.44 -14.20
C THR A 1003 -20.48 -9.85 -14.65
N ARG A 1004 -19.47 -9.94 -15.52
CA ARG A 1004 -18.90 -11.20 -16.02
C ARG A 1004 -17.38 -11.06 -16.18
N TRP A 1005 -16.68 -11.09 -15.05
CA TRP A 1005 -15.24 -10.83 -14.98
C TRP A 1005 -14.37 -11.94 -15.59
N ALA A 1006 -14.85 -13.19 -15.65
CA ALA A 1006 -14.13 -14.29 -16.31
C ALA A 1006 -14.22 -14.21 -17.84
N ALA A 1007 -15.40 -13.85 -18.37
CA ALA A 1007 -15.62 -13.63 -19.80
C ALA A 1007 -14.84 -12.41 -20.34
N ASP A 1008 -14.60 -11.38 -19.51
CA ASP A 1008 -13.84 -10.19 -19.88
C ASP A 1008 -12.39 -10.54 -20.30
N ARG A 1009 -12.09 -10.33 -21.60
CA ARG A 1009 -10.80 -10.61 -22.22
C ARG A 1009 -9.61 -9.83 -21.62
N PHE A 1010 -9.87 -8.72 -20.92
CA PHE A 1010 -8.86 -7.86 -20.28
C PHE A 1010 -8.90 -7.98 -18.73
N ALA A 1011 -9.46 -9.05 -18.19
CA ALA A 1011 -9.41 -9.37 -16.76
C ALA A 1011 -9.26 -10.88 -16.51
N ARG A 1012 -10.12 -11.71 -17.13
CA ARG A 1012 -10.12 -13.18 -17.02
C ARG A 1012 -10.29 -13.69 -15.58
N GLY A 1013 -11.09 -12.98 -14.80
CA GLY A 1013 -11.33 -13.16 -13.37
C GLY A 1013 -11.30 -11.83 -12.61
N SER A 1014 -11.57 -11.89 -11.31
CA SER A 1014 -11.71 -10.70 -10.46
C SER A 1014 -10.38 -10.32 -9.81
N TYR A 1015 -9.75 -11.21 -9.05
CA TYR A 1015 -8.47 -10.94 -8.38
C TYR A 1015 -7.72 -12.21 -7.96
N SER A 1016 -6.46 -12.04 -7.60
CA SER A 1016 -5.59 -13.11 -7.09
C SER A 1016 -6.05 -13.64 -5.72
N SER A 1017 -5.75 -14.91 -5.47
CA SER A 1017 -5.99 -15.61 -4.20
C SER A 1017 -4.88 -16.65 -3.99
N ALA A 1018 -4.79 -17.25 -2.80
CA ALA A 1018 -3.80 -18.29 -2.56
C ALA A 1018 -4.28 -19.63 -3.14
N GLY A 1019 -3.86 -19.98 -4.36
CA GLY A 1019 -4.21 -21.25 -5.01
C GLY A 1019 -3.64 -22.45 -4.23
N PRO A 1020 -4.19 -23.68 -4.38
CA PRO A 1020 -3.90 -24.78 -3.47
C PRO A 1020 -2.40 -25.09 -3.32
N ASP A 1021 -1.68 -25.12 -4.44
CA ASP A 1021 -0.24 -25.42 -4.52
C ASP A 1021 0.67 -24.18 -4.33
N MET A 1022 0.14 -23.02 -3.92
CA MET A 1022 0.91 -21.77 -3.79
C MET A 1022 2.06 -21.87 -2.78
N LEU A 1023 3.21 -21.30 -3.12
CA LEU A 1023 4.37 -21.15 -2.25
C LEU A 1023 4.40 -19.77 -1.55
N PRO A 1024 4.99 -19.66 -0.34
CA PRO A 1024 5.08 -18.38 0.40
C PRO A 1024 5.67 -17.23 -0.42
N GLU A 1025 6.67 -17.52 -1.26
CA GLU A 1025 7.40 -16.56 -2.08
C GLU A 1025 6.79 -16.29 -3.46
N ASP A 1026 5.61 -16.83 -3.80
CA ASP A 1026 5.07 -16.73 -5.17
C ASP A 1026 4.72 -15.27 -5.57
N TYR A 1027 4.20 -14.45 -4.66
CA TYR A 1027 3.96 -13.02 -4.94
C TYR A 1027 5.25 -12.22 -5.17
N ASP A 1028 6.31 -12.52 -4.41
CA ASP A 1028 7.64 -11.92 -4.59
C ASP A 1028 8.36 -12.48 -5.82
N THR A 1029 7.99 -13.68 -6.25
CA THR A 1029 8.42 -14.27 -7.52
C THR A 1029 7.69 -13.60 -8.69
N MET A 1030 6.44 -13.19 -8.52
CA MET A 1030 5.70 -12.40 -9.50
C MET A 1030 6.20 -10.97 -9.65
N SER A 1031 6.69 -10.31 -8.59
CA SER A 1031 7.23 -8.94 -8.70
C SER A 1031 8.56 -8.86 -9.47
N ARG A 1032 9.50 -9.79 -9.23
CA ARG A 1032 10.88 -9.76 -9.77
C ARG A 1032 10.95 -9.42 -11.28
N PRO A 1033 11.71 -8.39 -11.70
CA PRO A 1033 11.91 -8.07 -13.11
C PRO A 1033 12.78 -9.10 -13.85
N ILE A 1034 12.76 -9.05 -15.17
CA ILE A 1034 13.54 -9.89 -16.07
C ILE A 1034 14.24 -8.97 -17.09
N GLY A 1035 15.49 -8.61 -16.82
CA GLY A 1035 16.24 -7.66 -17.66
C GLY A 1035 15.58 -6.27 -17.71
N ASN A 1036 15.02 -5.88 -18.85
CA ASN A 1036 14.27 -4.62 -19.00
C ASN A 1036 12.73 -4.75 -18.92
N LEU A 1037 12.20 -5.93 -18.56
CA LEU A 1037 10.78 -6.18 -18.31
C LEU A 1037 10.47 -6.24 -16.81
N PHE A 1038 9.60 -5.37 -16.32
CA PHE A 1038 9.18 -5.22 -14.91
C PHE A 1038 7.71 -5.63 -14.72
N PHE A 1039 7.30 -5.93 -13.48
CA PHE A 1039 5.95 -6.42 -13.17
C PHE A 1039 5.31 -5.64 -12.01
N ALA A 1040 4.06 -5.20 -12.20
CA ALA A 1040 3.21 -4.60 -11.16
C ALA A 1040 1.75 -5.04 -11.30
N GLY A 1041 0.93 -4.76 -10.28
CA GLY A 1041 -0.44 -5.25 -10.15
C GLY A 1041 -0.66 -5.93 -8.80
N GLU A 1042 -1.92 -6.13 -8.41
CA GLU A 1042 -2.27 -6.75 -7.12
C GLU A 1042 -1.66 -8.15 -6.94
N HIS A 1043 -1.54 -8.93 -8.02
CA HIS A 1043 -0.88 -10.24 -8.03
C HIS A 1043 0.67 -10.18 -7.93
N THR A 1044 1.25 -9.04 -7.55
CA THR A 1044 2.71 -8.83 -7.41
C THR A 1044 3.10 -8.27 -6.04
N ILE A 1045 2.24 -8.34 -5.02
CA ILE A 1045 2.48 -7.76 -3.69
C ILE A 1045 1.93 -8.67 -2.58
N GLY A 1046 2.81 -9.39 -1.89
CA GLY A 1046 2.43 -10.37 -0.85
C GLY A 1046 1.92 -9.80 0.47
N THR A 1047 1.93 -8.47 0.65
CA THR A 1047 1.38 -7.80 1.85
C THR A 1047 -0.03 -7.26 1.66
N HIS A 1048 -0.49 -7.08 0.41
CA HIS A 1048 -1.81 -6.51 0.09
C HIS A 1048 -2.34 -7.04 -1.27
N PRO A 1049 -2.34 -8.37 -1.52
CA PRO A 1049 -2.83 -8.96 -2.76
C PRO A 1049 -4.32 -8.63 -2.97
N ALA A 1050 -4.87 -8.91 -4.15
CA ALA A 1050 -6.24 -8.59 -4.57
C ALA A 1050 -6.71 -7.10 -4.51
N THR A 1051 -6.07 -6.22 -3.74
CA THR A 1051 -6.60 -4.90 -3.38
C THR A 1051 -6.25 -3.76 -4.34
N VAL A 1052 -7.03 -2.68 -4.25
CA VAL A 1052 -6.78 -1.40 -4.95
C VAL A 1052 -5.48 -0.74 -4.49
N HIS A 1053 -5.25 -0.70 -3.18
CA HIS A 1053 -4.07 -0.06 -2.60
C HIS A 1053 -2.81 -0.90 -2.82
N GLY A 1054 -2.90 -2.23 -2.80
CA GLY A 1054 -1.80 -3.11 -3.18
C GLY A 1054 -1.41 -2.95 -4.65
N ALA A 1055 -2.40 -2.89 -5.56
CA ALA A 1055 -2.14 -2.56 -6.96
C ALA A 1055 -1.41 -1.21 -7.09
N TYR A 1056 -1.85 -0.16 -6.39
CA TYR A 1056 -1.17 1.14 -6.39
C TYR A 1056 0.27 1.07 -5.84
N LEU A 1057 0.49 0.45 -4.67
CA LEU A 1057 1.82 0.27 -4.05
C LEU A 1057 2.78 -0.51 -4.95
N SER A 1058 2.31 -1.57 -5.62
CA SER A 1058 3.12 -2.33 -6.59
C SER A 1058 3.54 -1.48 -7.80
N GLY A 1059 2.73 -0.48 -8.17
CA GLY A 1059 3.07 0.50 -9.20
C GLY A 1059 4.18 1.45 -8.76
N LEU A 1060 4.14 1.93 -7.52
CA LEU A 1060 5.23 2.74 -6.93
C LEU A 1060 6.54 1.94 -6.87
N ARG A 1061 6.47 0.67 -6.45
CA ARG A 1061 7.63 -0.24 -6.41
C ARG A 1061 8.25 -0.42 -7.81
N ALA A 1062 7.47 -0.80 -8.82
CA ALA A 1062 8.00 -0.99 -10.18
C ALA A 1062 8.53 0.32 -10.79
N ALA A 1063 7.96 1.48 -10.43
CA ALA A 1063 8.51 2.78 -10.80
C ALA A 1063 9.89 3.05 -10.15
N SER A 1064 10.07 2.66 -8.90
CA SER A 1064 11.37 2.68 -8.21
C SER A 1064 12.38 1.75 -8.89
N GLU A 1065 12.00 0.50 -9.15
CA GLU A 1065 12.83 -0.52 -9.84
C GLU A 1065 13.32 -0.02 -11.22
N VAL A 1066 12.44 0.60 -12.02
CA VAL A 1066 12.78 1.20 -13.32
C VAL A 1066 13.76 2.36 -13.14
N ILE A 1067 13.49 3.30 -12.23
CA ILE A 1067 14.35 4.47 -11.99
C ILE A 1067 15.70 4.07 -11.36
N GLU A 1068 15.78 2.96 -10.63
CA GLU A 1068 17.05 2.35 -10.19
C GLU A 1068 17.81 1.70 -11.34
N SER A 1069 17.14 1.02 -12.28
CA SER A 1069 17.79 0.49 -13.48
C SER A 1069 18.35 1.57 -14.43
N ILE A 1070 17.85 2.81 -14.33
CA ILE A 1070 18.27 3.95 -15.14
C ILE A 1070 19.40 4.75 -14.48
N LEU A 1071 19.18 5.23 -13.24
CA LEU A 1071 20.12 6.12 -12.54
C LEU A 1071 21.15 5.35 -11.68
N GLY A 1072 20.92 4.07 -11.41
CA GLY A 1072 21.69 3.27 -10.48
C GLY A 1072 21.21 3.36 -9.01
N PRO A 1073 21.91 2.69 -8.08
CA PRO A 1073 21.60 2.74 -6.65
C PRO A 1073 21.81 4.14 -6.06
N ILE A 1074 21.33 4.37 -4.84
CA ILE A 1074 21.51 5.67 -4.17
C ILE A 1074 22.99 5.86 -3.77
N ASP A 1075 23.63 6.90 -4.29
CA ASP A 1075 25.00 7.28 -3.93
C ASP A 1075 25.10 7.68 -2.44
N ILE A 1076 25.91 6.93 -1.66
CA ILE A 1076 26.12 7.17 -0.23
C ILE A 1076 27.52 7.77 0.02
N PRO A 1077 27.64 9.03 0.45
CA PRO A 1077 28.94 9.62 0.78
C PRO A 1077 29.59 8.93 1.98
N THR A 1078 30.87 8.61 1.86
CA THR A 1078 31.66 7.94 2.91
C THR A 1078 32.67 8.93 3.53
N PRO A 1079 32.78 9.02 4.88
CA PRO A 1079 31.82 8.55 5.88
C PRO A 1079 30.49 9.32 5.83
N LEU A 1080 29.37 8.64 6.01
CA LEU A 1080 28.03 9.24 5.86
C LEU A 1080 27.74 10.25 6.98
N VAL A 1081 28.09 9.90 8.22
CA VAL A 1081 28.08 10.82 9.35
C VAL A 1081 29.48 11.41 9.52
N LEU A 1082 29.61 12.73 9.41
CA LEU A 1082 30.90 13.41 9.63
C LEU A 1082 31.36 13.25 11.10
N PRO A 1083 32.68 13.19 11.42
CA PRO A 1083 33.17 13.17 12.80
C PRO A 1083 32.72 14.39 13.64
N ARG A 1084 32.72 14.27 14.98
CA ARG A 1084 32.49 15.41 15.90
C ARG A 1084 33.78 16.23 16.09
N GLU A 1085 34.31 16.76 15.00
CA GLU A 1085 35.42 17.72 15.05
C GLU A 1085 34.96 19.14 14.70
N ASN A 1086 35.69 20.14 15.18
CA ASN A 1086 35.17 21.47 15.46
C ASN A 1086 34.50 22.15 14.25
N VAL A 1087 33.17 22.32 14.36
CA VAL A 1087 32.29 22.94 13.35
C VAL A 1087 32.64 24.42 13.07
N SER A 1088 33.55 25.02 13.86
CA SER A 1088 34.17 26.32 13.58
C SER A 1088 34.86 26.40 12.22
N ASN A 1089 35.40 25.30 11.71
CA ASN A 1089 36.32 25.35 10.56
C ASN A 1089 35.59 25.46 9.22
N LYS A 1090 34.50 24.71 9.00
CA LYS A 1090 33.71 24.79 7.74
C LYS A 1090 33.12 26.18 7.47
N ARG A 1091 32.99 27.04 8.50
CA ARG A 1091 32.56 28.44 8.33
C ARG A 1091 33.62 29.35 7.68
N LYS A 1092 34.84 28.87 7.44
CA LYS A 1092 35.90 29.54 6.67
C LYS A 1092 36.05 29.04 5.23
N GLU A 1093 35.43 27.92 4.87
CA GLU A 1093 35.54 27.28 3.55
C GLU A 1093 34.37 27.66 2.62
N MET A 1094 33.47 28.53 3.08
CA MET A 1094 32.37 29.11 2.30
C MET A 1094 32.44 30.65 2.24
N GLU A 1095 33.64 31.23 2.38
CA GLU A 1095 33.90 32.58 1.85
C GLU A 1095 34.18 32.51 0.34
N GLU A 1096 33.89 33.59 -0.37
CA GLU A 1096 34.08 33.76 -1.82
C GLU A 1096 35.55 33.50 -2.26
N PRO A 1097 35.80 33.19 -3.55
CA PRO A 1097 37.15 32.95 -4.06
C PRO A 1097 38.10 34.08 -3.65
N LYS A 1098 39.03 33.75 -2.74
CA LYS A 1098 39.95 34.72 -2.15
C LYS A 1098 40.78 35.36 -3.26
N ASP A 1099 40.89 36.69 -3.20
CA ASP A 1099 41.85 37.47 -3.97
C ASP A 1099 43.21 36.74 -3.98
N PRO A 1100 43.78 36.42 -5.16
CA PRO A 1100 45.03 35.66 -5.24
C PRO A 1100 46.19 36.35 -4.51
N GLU A 1101 46.18 37.68 -4.39
CA GLU A 1101 47.16 38.43 -3.61
C GLU A 1101 47.00 38.18 -2.09
N LYS A 1102 45.76 38.04 -1.61
CA LYS A 1102 45.44 37.63 -0.23
C LYS A 1102 45.82 36.16 0.00
N ALA A 1103 45.57 35.27 -0.96
CA ALA A 1103 45.95 33.87 -0.87
C ALA A 1103 47.48 33.69 -0.83
N HIS A 1104 48.22 34.47 -1.60
CA HIS A 1104 49.69 34.50 -1.59
C HIS A 1104 50.25 35.02 -0.26
N LEU A 1105 49.67 36.09 0.30
CA LEU A 1105 50.03 36.60 1.62
C LEU A 1105 49.72 35.59 2.74
N GLU A 1106 48.56 34.92 2.70
CA GLU A 1106 48.22 33.87 3.67
C GLU A 1106 49.18 32.67 3.58
N ALA A 1107 49.58 32.24 2.37
CA ALA A 1107 50.58 31.18 2.19
C ALA A 1107 51.96 31.57 2.75
N TYR A 1108 52.37 32.84 2.60
CA TYR A 1108 53.59 33.36 3.19
C TYR A 1108 53.51 33.49 4.72
N GLU A 1109 52.40 33.99 5.29
CA GLU A 1109 52.17 34.00 6.75
C GLU A 1109 52.21 32.57 7.33
N VAL A 1110 51.70 31.56 6.61
CA VAL A 1110 51.75 30.14 7.01
C VAL A 1110 53.18 29.58 6.97
N ALA A 1111 53.91 29.73 5.87
CA ALA A 1111 55.28 29.20 5.74
C ALA A 1111 56.24 29.81 6.79
N LEU A 1112 56.09 31.12 7.05
CA LEU A 1112 56.75 31.83 8.15
C LEU A 1112 56.42 31.21 9.52
N TRP A 1113 55.14 30.94 9.79
CA TRP A 1113 54.69 30.38 11.07
C TRP A 1113 55.16 28.94 11.27
N GLU A 1114 55.14 28.11 10.22
CA GLU A 1114 55.68 26.74 10.26
C GLU A 1114 57.20 26.74 10.48
N HIS A 1115 57.95 27.64 9.83
CA HIS A 1115 59.38 27.78 10.07
C HIS A 1115 59.65 28.13 11.54
N ILE A 1116 58.98 29.14 12.09
CA ILE A 1116 59.14 29.55 13.50
C ILE A 1116 58.77 28.40 14.44
N LYS A 1117 57.63 27.73 14.23
CA LYS A 1117 57.21 26.56 15.01
C LYS A 1117 58.23 25.41 14.94
N SER A 1118 58.89 25.21 13.80
CA SER A 1118 59.95 24.20 13.67
C SER A 1118 61.23 24.51 14.46
N LYS A 1119 61.48 25.79 14.81
CA LYS A 1119 62.69 26.26 15.49
C LYS A 1119 62.53 26.41 17.01
N ILE A 1120 61.39 26.93 17.47
CA ILE A 1120 61.13 27.23 18.91
C ILE A 1120 59.90 26.54 19.48
N GLY A 1121 59.26 25.65 18.71
CA GLY A 1121 58.05 24.95 19.12
C GLY A 1121 56.83 25.87 19.23
N GLU A 1122 55.74 25.34 19.79
CA GLU A 1122 54.55 26.13 20.09
C GLU A 1122 54.75 27.00 21.33
N ARG A 1123 54.16 28.21 21.31
CA ARG A 1123 54.17 29.11 22.46
C ARG A 1123 53.49 28.44 23.66
N PRO A 1124 54.05 28.52 24.88
CA PRO A 1124 53.43 27.97 26.08
C PRO A 1124 51.97 28.43 26.26
N VAL A 1125 51.14 27.54 26.81
CA VAL A 1125 49.72 27.79 27.11
C VAL A 1125 49.56 28.20 28.56
N ARG A 1126 48.73 29.22 28.84
CA ARG A 1126 48.48 29.68 30.21
C ARG A 1126 47.74 28.60 31.03
N PRO A 1127 48.17 28.28 32.26
CA PRO A 1127 47.47 27.34 33.13
C PRO A 1127 46.00 27.71 33.35
N ALA A 1128 45.12 26.71 33.39
CA ALA A 1128 43.69 26.92 33.59
C ALA A 1128 43.40 27.41 35.03
N LYS A 1129 42.64 28.51 35.15
CA LYS A 1129 42.32 29.21 36.40
C LYS A 1129 41.50 28.32 37.35
N ILE A 1130 42.12 27.73 38.36
CA ILE A 1130 41.44 26.84 39.31
C ILE A 1130 40.67 27.66 40.37
N VAL A 1131 39.35 27.53 40.40
CA VAL A 1131 38.49 28.17 41.43
C VAL A 1131 38.40 27.23 42.65
N VAL A 1132 39.37 27.35 43.55
CA VAL A 1132 39.48 26.47 44.72
C VAL A 1132 38.70 27.03 45.91
N ASN A 1133 37.53 26.46 46.19
CA ASN A 1133 36.74 26.71 47.40
C ASN A 1133 36.79 25.47 48.30
N PRO A 1134 37.16 25.57 49.59
CA PRO A 1134 37.18 24.43 50.53
C PRO A 1134 35.87 23.65 50.57
N TYR A 1135 34.72 24.33 50.44
CA TYR A 1135 33.41 23.68 50.39
C TYR A 1135 33.25 22.77 49.16
N LEU A 1136 33.83 23.09 48.00
CA LEU A 1136 33.75 22.23 46.82
C LEU A 1136 34.59 20.95 46.98
N LEU A 1137 35.74 21.04 47.66
CA LEU A 1137 36.58 19.89 47.99
C LEU A 1137 35.86 18.97 49.00
N TYR A 1138 35.31 19.55 50.08
CA TYR A 1138 34.49 18.81 51.05
C TYR A 1138 33.25 18.20 50.39
N SER A 1139 32.53 18.97 49.56
CA SER A 1139 31.30 18.52 48.90
C SER A 1139 31.54 17.34 47.96
N LYS A 1140 32.71 17.29 47.31
CA LYS A 1140 33.11 16.13 46.49
C LYS A 1140 33.49 14.91 47.35
N ALA A 1141 34.16 15.12 48.49
CA ALA A 1141 34.57 14.04 49.39
C ALA A 1141 33.39 13.40 50.15
N PHE A 1142 32.41 14.21 50.58
CA PHE A 1142 31.28 13.76 51.40
C PHE A 1142 29.97 13.54 50.62
N PHE A 1143 29.99 13.61 49.27
CA PHE A 1143 28.80 13.45 48.42
C PHE A 1143 28.03 12.15 48.70
N GLU A 1144 28.72 11.01 48.78
CA GLU A 1144 28.10 9.70 49.07
C GLU A 1144 27.51 9.65 50.49
N VAL A 1145 28.16 10.29 51.47
CA VAL A 1145 27.67 10.35 52.86
C VAL A 1145 26.42 11.23 52.94
N ALA A 1146 26.40 12.36 52.24
CA ALA A 1146 25.21 13.20 52.11
C ALA A 1146 24.08 12.48 51.37
N ARG A 1147 24.37 11.74 50.28
CA ARG A 1147 23.38 10.94 49.57
C ARG A 1147 22.77 9.88 50.49
N LYS A 1148 23.60 9.15 51.24
CA LYS A 1148 23.12 8.13 52.19
C LYS A 1148 22.25 8.74 53.29
N LYS A 1149 22.57 9.94 53.79
CA LYS A 1149 21.68 10.66 54.72
C LYS A 1149 20.36 11.09 54.08
N CYS A 1150 20.34 11.50 52.81
CA CYS A 1150 19.08 11.75 52.08
C CYS A 1150 18.27 10.46 51.83
N GLU A 1151 18.94 9.31 51.73
CA GLU A 1151 18.31 7.99 51.61
C GLU A 1151 17.77 7.51 52.98
N GLU A 1152 18.46 7.81 54.09
CA GLU A 1152 18.04 7.50 55.46
C GLU A 1152 16.93 8.42 55.97
N GLU A 1153 16.90 9.69 55.56
CA GLU A 1153 15.79 10.63 55.81
C GLU A 1153 14.54 10.33 54.94
N ARG A 1154 14.59 9.33 54.03
CA ARG A 1154 13.47 8.91 53.18
C ARG A 1154 13.00 7.48 53.48
N ALA A 1155 11.79 7.35 54.00
CA ALA A 1155 11.10 6.06 54.17
C ALA A 1155 10.56 5.47 52.84
N GLY A 1156 11.35 5.42 51.75
CA GLY A 1156 10.89 4.92 50.45
C GLY A 1156 11.98 4.74 49.38
N LYS A 1157 11.84 3.69 48.56
CA LYS A 1157 12.86 3.19 47.59
C LYS A 1157 13.06 4.05 46.32
N LYS A 1158 13.20 5.38 46.43
CA LYS A 1158 13.59 6.25 45.29
C LYS A 1158 14.79 7.13 45.67
N LYS A 1159 15.87 7.03 44.87
CA LYS A 1159 17.13 7.77 45.06
C LYS A 1159 16.88 9.28 45.20
N PRO A 1160 17.63 9.99 46.06
CA PRO A 1160 17.50 11.43 46.24
C PRO A 1160 17.96 12.18 44.99
N ALA A 1161 17.30 13.29 44.70
CA ALA A 1161 17.64 14.16 43.58
C ALA A 1161 18.98 14.88 43.85
N PRO A 1162 19.79 15.16 42.81
CA PRO A 1162 21.10 15.80 42.99
C PRO A 1162 21.06 17.12 43.76
N ASN A 1163 19.95 17.86 43.67
CA ASN A 1163 19.77 19.13 44.37
C ASN A 1163 19.52 18.94 45.88
N GLU A 1164 18.83 17.87 46.30
CA GLU A 1164 18.63 17.51 47.70
C GLU A 1164 19.96 17.09 48.35
N VAL A 1165 20.74 16.27 47.66
CA VAL A 1165 22.10 15.87 48.09
C VAL A 1165 23.00 17.10 48.25
N ARG A 1166 22.94 18.04 47.30
CA ARG A 1166 23.67 19.33 47.38
C ARG A 1166 23.28 20.15 48.61
N VAL A 1167 21.98 20.25 48.91
CA VAL A 1167 21.47 20.94 50.13
C VAL A 1167 21.96 20.24 51.40
N MET A 1168 21.87 18.91 51.50
CA MET A 1168 22.33 18.16 52.67
C MET A 1168 23.85 18.23 52.85
N THR A 1169 24.62 18.20 51.77
CA THR A 1169 26.07 18.41 51.82
C THR A 1169 26.41 19.83 52.30
N SER A 1170 25.59 20.84 51.96
CA SER A 1170 25.71 22.20 52.50
C SER A 1170 25.37 22.28 54.00
N LYS A 1171 24.32 21.57 54.47
CA LYS A 1171 24.02 21.46 55.92
C LYS A 1171 25.19 20.79 56.66
N MET A 1172 25.75 19.71 56.12
CA MET A 1172 26.91 19.02 56.69
C MET A 1172 28.14 19.93 56.80
N TRP A 1173 28.48 20.68 55.74
CA TRP A 1173 29.58 21.65 55.80
C TRP A 1173 29.33 22.76 56.84
N LYS A 1174 28.09 23.24 57.00
CA LYS A 1174 27.77 24.22 58.05
C LYS A 1174 27.97 23.64 59.45
N ALA A 1175 27.53 22.39 59.68
CA ALA A 1175 27.61 21.71 60.97
C ALA A 1175 29.00 21.16 61.35
N ALA A 1176 29.87 20.88 60.36
CA ALA A 1176 31.19 20.29 60.59
C ALA A 1176 32.10 21.16 61.47
N THR A 1177 32.96 20.54 62.29
CA THR A 1177 33.83 21.27 63.24
C THR A 1177 35.00 21.97 62.53
N PRO A 1178 35.71 22.91 63.17
CA PRO A 1178 36.92 23.53 62.60
C PRO A 1178 37.99 22.49 62.22
N GLU A 1179 38.13 21.42 63.02
CA GLU A 1179 39.07 20.33 62.79
C GLU A 1179 38.72 19.50 61.53
N GLU A 1180 37.43 19.28 61.29
CA GLU A 1180 36.95 18.57 60.09
C GLU A 1180 37.08 19.41 58.79
N LYS A 1181 37.02 20.74 58.92
CA LYS A 1181 37.15 21.69 57.79
C LYS A 1181 38.60 21.91 57.38
N LYS A 1182 39.50 22.00 58.38
CA LYS A 1182 40.93 22.28 58.24
C LYS A 1182 41.64 21.54 57.08
N PRO A 1183 41.52 20.21 56.87
CA PRO A 1183 42.22 19.54 55.76
C PRO A 1183 41.78 20.02 54.37
N PHE A 1184 40.52 20.44 54.20
CA PHE A 1184 40.02 20.99 52.93
C PHE A 1184 40.44 22.44 52.72
N GLU A 1185 40.62 23.20 53.80
CA GLU A 1185 41.17 24.56 53.77
C GLU A 1185 42.68 24.54 53.46
N GLU A 1186 43.44 23.65 54.10
CA GLU A 1186 44.87 23.43 53.81
C GLU A 1186 45.08 22.92 52.38
N GLN A 1187 44.28 21.97 51.91
CA GLN A 1187 44.32 21.50 50.51
C GLN A 1187 43.97 22.62 49.52
N ALA A 1188 43.03 23.50 49.86
CA ALA A 1188 42.68 24.65 49.02
C ALA A 1188 43.83 25.66 48.91
N VAL A 1189 44.54 25.92 50.01
CA VAL A 1189 45.75 26.76 50.02
C VAL A 1189 46.87 26.14 49.18
N GLN A 1190 47.11 24.83 49.31
CA GLN A 1190 48.13 24.12 48.51
C GLN A 1190 47.84 24.19 47.00
N GLN A 1191 46.61 23.92 46.57
CA GLN A 1191 46.23 24.01 45.15
C GLN A 1191 46.35 25.44 44.61
N LYS A 1192 46.03 26.45 45.43
CA LYS A 1192 46.20 27.87 45.06
C LYS A 1192 47.67 28.28 44.93
N ALA A 1193 48.55 27.75 45.78
CA ALA A 1193 50.00 27.97 45.69
C ALA A 1193 50.60 27.32 44.43
N ALA A 1194 50.27 26.05 44.16
CA ALA A 1194 50.73 25.34 42.96
C ALA A 1194 50.25 25.99 41.66
N TYR A 1195 49.03 26.55 41.63
CA TYR A 1195 48.55 27.34 40.49
C TYR A 1195 49.35 28.64 40.29
N ALA A 1196 49.73 29.34 41.37
CA ALA A 1196 50.55 30.55 41.28
C ALA A 1196 51.94 30.26 40.71
N GLU A 1197 52.60 29.21 41.21
CA GLU A 1197 53.91 28.74 40.70
C GLU A 1197 53.82 28.34 39.21
N ALA A 1198 52.76 27.62 38.81
CA ALA A 1198 52.54 27.25 37.41
C ALA A 1198 52.33 28.47 36.50
N VAL A 1199 51.70 29.54 36.99
CA VAL A 1199 51.54 30.80 36.25
C VAL A 1199 52.87 31.54 36.13
N GLU A 1200 53.66 31.64 37.18
CA GLU A 1200 55.01 32.25 37.15
C GLU A 1200 55.92 31.54 36.14
N GLN A 1201 55.96 30.20 36.18
CA GLN A 1201 56.68 29.39 35.18
C GLN A 1201 56.14 29.56 33.75
N TYR A 1202 54.84 29.81 33.57
CA TYR A 1202 54.26 30.09 32.25
C TYR A 1202 54.69 31.48 31.74
N GLU A 1203 54.75 32.50 32.60
CA GLU A 1203 55.10 33.86 32.20
C GLU A 1203 56.59 33.97 31.85
N GLU A 1204 57.48 33.31 32.59
CA GLU A 1204 58.91 33.20 32.22
C GLU A 1204 59.11 32.51 30.86
N LYS A 1205 58.54 31.31 30.68
CA LYS A 1205 58.67 30.52 29.44
C LYS A 1205 58.05 31.24 28.24
N SER A 1206 56.95 31.96 28.46
CA SER A 1206 56.30 32.79 27.43
C SER A 1206 57.12 34.01 27.04
N ALA A 1207 57.67 34.74 28.02
CA ALA A 1207 58.51 35.91 27.75
C ALA A 1207 59.77 35.53 26.97
N LYS A 1208 60.36 34.37 27.24
CA LYS A 1208 61.46 33.82 26.44
C LYS A 1208 61.04 33.47 25.02
N TRP A 1209 59.94 32.72 24.85
CA TRP A 1209 59.43 32.37 23.51
C TRP A 1209 59.12 33.63 22.69
N ASP A 1210 58.52 34.66 23.30
CA ASP A 1210 58.22 35.94 22.66
C ASP A 1210 59.49 36.74 22.25
N GLN A 1211 60.63 36.55 22.93
CA GLN A 1211 61.92 37.12 22.52
C GLN A 1211 62.52 36.36 21.34
N ASP A 1212 62.61 35.03 21.44
CA ASP A 1212 63.17 34.16 20.40
C ASP A 1212 62.35 34.27 19.09
N TYR A 1213 61.02 34.42 19.21
CA TYR A 1213 60.09 34.69 18.11
C TYR A 1213 60.46 35.94 17.31
N ILE A 1214 60.76 37.06 17.98
CA ILE A 1214 61.09 38.33 17.31
C ILE A 1214 62.39 38.21 16.53
N GLY A 1215 63.38 37.50 17.07
CA GLY A 1215 64.65 37.23 16.38
C GLY A 1215 64.46 36.39 15.11
N LEU A 1216 63.70 35.31 15.20
CA LEU A 1216 63.44 34.42 14.06
C LEU A 1216 62.55 35.05 12.99
N LEU A 1217 61.54 35.83 13.39
CA LEU A 1217 60.70 36.61 12.47
C LEU A 1217 61.55 37.57 11.63
N ALA A 1218 62.44 38.34 12.26
CA ALA A 1218 63.32 39.29 11.56
C ALA A 1218 64.38 38.60 10.68
N ALA A 1219 64.83 37.39 11.05
CA ALA A 1219 65.72 36.59 10.21
C ALA A 1219 65.00 36.05 8.97
N TYR A 1220 63.84 35.40 9.15
CA TYR A 1220 63.06 34.81 8.05
C TYR A 1220 62.61 35.87 7.05
N GLN A 1221 62.09 37.01 7.50
CA GLN A 1221 61.68 38.13 6.63
C GLN A 1221 62.83 38.74 5.82
N LYS A 1222 64.08 38.54 6.25
CA LYS A 1222 65.29 39.01 5.57
C LYS A 1222 65.84 37.99 4.55
N GLU A 1223 65.73 36.70 4.86
CA GLU A 1223 66.15 35.60 3.98
C GLU A 1223 65.10 35.26 2.91
N HIS A 1224 63.82 35.49 3.23
CA HIS A 1224 62.66 35.27 2.37
C HIS A 1224 61.75 36.51 2.36
N PRO A 1225 62.15 37.63 1.70
CA PRO A 1225 61.29 38.81 1.58
C PRO A 1225 60.01 38.49 0.80
N TYR A 1226 58.87 39.01 1.26
CA TYR A 1226 57.59 38.87 0.56
C TYR A 1226 57.57 39.66 -0.76
N ILE A 1227 57.11 39.04 -1.84
CA ILE A 1227 57.01 39.64 -3.18
C ILE A 1227 55.53 39.65 -3.59
N PRO A 1228 54.88 40.82 -3.71
CA PRO A 1228 53.49 40.90 -4.19
C PRO A 1228 53.34 40.38 -5.63
N LEU A 1229 52.16 39.83 -5.96
CA LEU A 1229 51.85 39.31 -7.29
C LEU A 1229 51.60 40.40 -8.36
N ASP A 1230 51.47 41.66 -7.96
CA ASP A 1230 51.14 42.80 -8.83
C ASP A 1230 52.00 44.02 -8.46
N GLU A 1231 53.01 44.32 -9.29
CA GLU A 1231 53.94 45.44 -9.08
C GLU A 1231 53.21 46.81 -9.02
N SER A 1232 52.04 46.94 -9.65
CA SER A 1232 51.29 48.21 -9.68
C SER A 1232 50.69 48.59 -8.33
N LYS A 1233 50.53 47.63 -7.41
CA LYS A 1233 49.99 47.84 -6.06
C LYS A 1233 51.05 48.10 -4.99
N ALA A 1234 52.31 47.74 -5.24
CA ALA A 1234 53.40 47.81 -4.25
C ALA A 1234 53.51 49.19 -3.56
N HIS A 1235 53.25 50.26 -4.32
CA HIS A 1235 53.35 51.63 -3.83
C HIS A 1235 52.25 52.06 -2.83
N ARG A 1236 51.16 51.28 -2.66
CA ARG A 1236 50.07 51.57 -1.71
C ARG A 1236 50.23 50.88 -0.35
N LEU A 1237 50.99 49.78 -0.27
CA LEU A 1237 51.15 49.02 0.98
C LEU A 1237 52.09 49.74 1.96
N SER A 1238 53.18 50.33 1.49
CA SER A 1238 54.19 50.99 2.35
C SER A 1238 53.66 52.20 3.14
N GLN A 1239 52.56 52.83 2.72
CA GLN A 1239 51.92 53.88 3.51
C GLN A 1239 51.08 53.32 4.68
N ARG A 1240 50.57 52.09 4.59
CA ARG A 1240 49.61 51.54 5.56
C ARG A 1240 50.28 50.95 6.81
N GLU A 1241 51.50 50.43 6.67
CA GLU A 1241 52.27 49.79 7.76
C GLU A 1241 52.55 50.75 8.93
N SER A 1242 52.69 52.05 8.65
CA SER A 1242 52.89 53.09 9.66
C SER A 1242 51.75 53.23 10.70
N SER A 1243 50.55 52.72 10.40
CA SER A 1243 49.36 52.86 11.24
C SER A 1243 48.89 51.55 11.90
N ALA A 1244 49.15 50.40 11.27
CA ALA A 1244 48.65 49.10 11.73
C ALA A 1244 49.40 48.53 12.96
N SER A 1245 50.67 48.93 13.16
CA SER A 1245 51.59 48.32 14.14
C SER A 1245 51.17 48.38 15.62
N LYS A 1246 50.11 49.12 15.98
CA LYS A 1246 49.65 49.27 17.38
C LYS A 1246 48.44 48.42 17.77
N HIS A 1247 47.77 47.72 16.85
CA HIS A 1247 46.52 47.00 17.14
C HIS A 1247 46.51 45.48 16.89
N ARG A 1248 47.56 44.88 16.31
CA ARG A 1248 47.62 43.41 16.05
C ARG A 1248 48.28 42.61 17.19
N ARG A 1249 48.16 43.04 18.46
CA ARG A 1249 48.83 42.40 19.64
C ARG A 1249 47.89 41.77 20.69
N THR A 1250 46.58 41.75 20.46
CA THR A 1250 45.58 41.13 21.37
C THR A 1250 44.54 40.34 20.58
N LYS A 1251 44.88 39.11 20.18
CA LYS A 1251 43.88 38.13 19.71
C LYS A 1251 44.29 36.68 19.97
N GLN A 1252 44.24 36.27 21.23
CA GLN A 1252 44.33 34.87 21.62
C GLN A 1252 43.33 34.58 22.76
N VAL A 1253 42.70 33.41 22.67
CA VAL A 1253 41.86 32.75 23.71
C VAL A 1253 40.73 33.59 24.34
N SER A 1254 39.51 33.35 23.86
CA SER A 1254 38.30 33.45 24.68
C SER A 1254 37.62 32.08 24.64
N TYR A 1255 37.36 31.51 25.83
CA TYR A 1255 36.60 30.29 26.03
C TYR A 1255 35.99 30.37 27.43
N ALA A 1256 34.66 30.24 27.53
CA ALA A 1256 33.91 30.13 28.78
C ALA A 1256 34.22 31.18 29.88
N GLU A 1257 33.63 32.37 29.75
CA GLU A 1257 32.99 32.98 30.92
C GLU A 1257 31.48 32.71 30.79
N SER A 1258 30.84 32.37 31.91
CA SER A 1258 29.42 32.01 32.00
C SER A 1258 28.72 33.02 32.88
N ASP A 1259 27.83 33.83 32.30
CA ASP A 1259 27.06 34.83 33.03
C ASP A 1259 25.95 34.18 33.87
N ASP A 1260 26.30 33.76 35.09
CA ASP A 1260 25.35 33.73 36.21
C ASP A 1260 25.28 35.16 36.78
N SER A 1261 24.29 35.94 36.35
CA SER A 1261 23.96 37.26 36.92
C SER A 1261 22.61 37.21 37.63
N ASP A 1262 22.64 37.33 38.96
CA ASP A 1262 21.45 37.39 39.83
C ASP A 1262 21.46 38.69 40.65
N MET A 1263 20.31 39.04 41.24
CA MET A 1263 19.98 40.25 42.01
C MET A 1263 19.78 41.53 41.17
N GLY A 1264 18.56 42.10 41.20
CA GLY A 1264 18.21 43.33 40.49
C GLY A 1264 17.09 44.14 41.17
N LEU A 1265 15.84 43.68 41.04
CA LEU A 1265 14.64 44.18 41.74
C LEU A 1265 13.50 43.15 41.64
#